data_AF-A0A094GRP8-F1
#
_entry.id   AF-A0A094GRP8-F1
#
_cell.length_a   1.000
_cell.length_b   1.000
_cell.length_c   1.000
_cell.angle_alpha   90.00
_cell.angle_beta   90.00
_cell.angle_gamma   90.00
#
_symmetry.space_group_name_H-M   'P 1'
#
loop_
_entity.id
_entity.type
_entity.pdbx_description
1 polymer ?
#
loop_
_entity_poly.entity_id
_entity_poly.type
_entity_poly.pdbx_seq_one_letter_code
_entity_poly.pdbx_strand_id
1 'polypeptide(L)'
;MSSSTLSPNSYTLLHLLAFAGPDGIDKAILVEGLKLPNQGKEFDFLSDEIDLGSAEAELLQASLIDKSTDNGFLSIHPSVKDIVIQKLSDSDRSKYFDASVHVVTCGFPNTWCDDVGHQFQTWAKCEKYLPHVNHLVKHAKAYSISSVTPQLYGELLLQCSWYLYEREWYTVARDFVDTALETFEDKTSLAFASAVDLSGLIDLDMNNPSNALVSFNLALNIRETLLGPEDPLIASSFNNIALSYTETGDLEKAYSAHEKALSIRLPYYLRMGKPNEAEEMMQRCPVLKDFTDDSFINTGNPRYVGNMVLLSRIRLAQGRLDDAMRLASKALTFRQKLQGNRLKTCDSLYDVADMLVRQERVSSAIELLKQLVAISETLTEAEGQLARANYKLSVLYGEKEMLAESQACKSRAISLRDKLRPESKDIPFEESEFMKLCLFMLWATEATERVIFKVGPQIAFRTDRDRQWDRVENAKPRATSVLSGYESPVDVAGNKSLVSAAWRNATATLLKYLSDGNEDGVPVAVAAMKNITFSVGMFSVNDPAASKMQFHYTSPEIANALNGTNKVDGNTIYRMASVTKAFTVLAGLLELDSTHWDRPITDFVPTLANYTNNTPGEDDPTHITEWDKVTLSALAAQIAGVPRDPFLVGEIIDPAKITSLGLPPLNPDDPLSLPPCALPENYNSTDSACNEIPSIESIQNRPPALLPWTSPAYANTGFVLLGVAIANITGKPLADVYRESIFEPLGMKSSNATVPPKSEWHRSVIPDLTAFDINAGILTSSGGLLSTTNDMAKFGVGILNSTLLPDDETRKWLKPVSHTAHFEYSIGRPWEILRYTHASGVITDIYTKLGDSGAYSGFIVLLPDYNAGFSILSGSVSSLRFSVVAQIAEVITDSIVPGLAAQAAKEAETKFAGVYNSTMPGLESSLTLSVNHTVGAAPGIVISSWTSNGTDVLAALPARLGPGPYRLVPSISDPESGTEAFRLVASLDAPVPPSTEAPKGLFTSMSYLAADWILLDSPTYGGIGISLFVFKIGLDGNVEEVRPEAFRVSLKRTDWGWGCN
;
A
#
# COMPACT_ATOMS: atom_id res chain seq x y z
N MET A 1 35.18 -21.74 -42.03
CA MET A 1 35.47 -23.18 -41.87
C MET A 1 34.19 -23.97 -42.17
N SER A 2 34.21 -25.30 -42.24
CA SER A 2 32.97 -26.09 -42.34
C SER A 2 32.29 -26.19 -40.97
N SER A 3 30.95 -26.22 -40.93
CA SER A 3 30.16 -26.42 -39.70
C SER A 3 30.19 -27.86 -39.18
N SER A 4 31.09 -28.70 -39.72
CA SER A 4 31.19 -30.14 -39.49
C SER A 4 32.13 -30.54 -38.34
N THR A 5 32.55 -29.58 -37.52
CA THR A 5 33.49 -29.79 -36.40
C THR A 5 33.00 -29.21 -35.08
N LEU A 6 31.82 -28.59 -35.05
CA LEU A 6 31.20 -28.09 -33.82
C LEU A 6 30.54 -29.24 -33.05
N SER A 7 30.54 -29.19 -31.72
CA SER A 7 29.66 -30.03 -30.91
C SER A 7 28.17 -29.75 -31.21
N PRO A 8 27.25 -30.69 -30.91
CA PRO A 8 25.81 -30.49 -31.15
C PRO A 8 25.26 -29.22 -30.47
N ASN A 9 25.68 -28.95 -29.23
CA ASN A 9 25.23 -27.78 -28.47
C ASN A 9 25.69 -26.48 -29.12
N SER A 10 26.98 -26.39 -29.51
CA SER A 10 27.54 -25.24 -30.24
C SER A 10 26.92 -25.04 -31.62
N TYR A 11 26.61 -26.13 -32.31
CA TYR A 11 25.87 -26.08 -33.56
C TYR A 11 24.47 -25.47 -33.34
N THR A 12 23.69 -25.98 -32.38
CA THR A 12 22.35 -25.45 -32.06
C THR A 12 22.42 -23.99 -31.63
N LEU A 13 23.37 -23.63 -30.76
CA LEU A 13 23.58 -22.27 -30.26
C LEU A 13 23.89 -21.27 -31.40
N LEU A 14 24.79 -21.63 -32.32
CA LEU A 14 25.14 -20.79 -33.46
C LEU A 14 23.94 -20.48 -34.37
N HIS A 15 23.11 -21.49 -34.65
CA HIS A 15 21.94 -21.32 -35.51
C HIS A 15 20.82 -20.53 -34.82
N LEU A 16 20.67 -20.65 -33.49
CA LEU A 16 19.78 -19.80 -32.70
C LEU A 16 20.26 -18.33 -32.67
N LEU A 17 21.55 -18.08 -32.41
CA LEU A 17 22.14 -16.73 -32.37
C LEU A 17 22.11 -16.02 -33.74
N ALA A 18 22.03 -16.76 -34.84
CA ALA A 18 21.88 -16.19 -36.17
C ALA A 18 20.55 -15.43 -36.36
N PHE A 19 19.48 -15.81 -35.64
CA PHE A 19 18.16 -15.17 -35.73
C PHE A 19 17.94 -14.03 -34.71
N ALA A 20 18.72 -13.99 -33.62
CA ALA A 20 18.74 -12.86 -32.67
C ALA A 20 19.29 -11.57 -33.32
N GLY A 21 19.23 -10.43 -32.61
CA GLY A 21 19.85 -9.17 -33.06
C GLY A 21 21.38 -9.27 -33.23
N PRO A 22 22.05 -8.33 -33.92
CA PRO A 22 23.49 -8.43 -34.21
C PRO A 22 24.37 -8.34 -32.95
N ASP A 23 24.02 -7.44 -32.05
CA ASP A 23 24.78 -7.06 -30.86
C ASP A 23 23.88 -7.08 -29.61
N GLY A 24 24.48 -7.06 -28.43
CA GLY A 24 23.76 -6.92 -27.16
C GLY A 24 22.97 -8.17 -26.73
N ILE A 25 23.33 -9.36 -27.23
CA ILE A 25 22.65 -10.60 -26.88
C ILE A 25 23.07 -10.99 -25.46
N ASP A 26 22.17 -10.81 -24.49
CA ASP A 26 22.36 -11.22 -23.11
C ASP A 26 22.07 -12.72 -22.93
N LYS A 27 22.95 -13.44 -22.22
CA LYS A 27 22.76 -14.84 -21.83
C LYS A 27 21.42 -15.05 -21.12
N ALA A 28 20.96 -14.07 -20.33
CA ALA A 28 19.66 -14.12 -19.68
C ALA A 28 18.48 -14.27 -20.65
N ILE A 29 18.54 -13.72 -21.86
CA ILE A 29 17.48 -13.84 -22.88
C ILE A 29 17.35 -15.31 -23.30
N LEU A 30 18.48 -15.98 -23.56
CA LEU A 30 18.53 -17.39 -23.94
C LEU A 30 18.02 -18.30 -22.81
N VAL A 31 18.34 -17.97 -21.56
CA VAL A 31 17.97 -18.76 -20.38
C VAL A 31 16.50 -18.53 -19.96
N GLU A 32 15.95 -17.32 -20.11
CA GLU A 32 14.55 -17.05 -19.75
C GLU A 32 13.54 -17.77 -20.66
N GLY A 33 13.89 -17.99 -21.94
CA GLY A 33 13.02 -18.66 -22.92
C GLY A 33 12.61 -20.09 -22.55
N LEU A 34 13.41 -20.79 -21.73
CA LEU A 34 13.16 -22.18 -21.30
C LEU A 34 11.96 -22.35 -20.37
N LYS A 35 11.36 -21.26 -19.88
CA LYS A 35 10.13 -21.29 -19.08
C LYS A 35 8.89 -21.67 -19.91
N LEU A 36 9.00 -21.70 -21.25
CA LEU A 36 7.95 -22.13 -22.17
C LEU A 36 8.15 -23.60 -22.58
N PRO A 37 7.14 -24.47 -22.46
CA PRO A 37 7.28 -25.90 -22.72
C PRO A 37 7.48 -26.25 -24.21
N ASN A 38 8.02 -27.45 -24.46
CA ASN A 38 8.07 -28.14 -25.76
C ASN A 38 9.04 -27.62 -26.85
N GLN A 39 10.12 -26.90 -26.53
CA GLN A 39 11.09 -26.45 -27.56
C GLN A 39 11.89 -27.57 -28.26
N GLY A 40 12.04 -28.75 -27.62
CA GLY A 40 12.80 -29.88 -28.15
C GLY A 40 14.12 -30.11 -27.41
N LYS A 41 14.54 -31.39 -27.28
CA LYS A 41 15.64 -31.81 -26.39
C LYS A 41 17.00 -31.25 -26.80
N GLU A 42 17.17 -30.92 -28.07
CA GLU A 42 18.35 -30.24 -28.61
C GLU A 42 18.58 -28.84 -28.02
N PHE A 43 17.60 -28.25 -27.33
CA PHE A 43 17.73 -26.97 -26.63
C PHE A 43 17.85 -27.12 -25.10
N ASP A 44 17.73 -28.33 -24.53
CA ASP A 44 17.80 -28.58 -23.08
C ASP A 44 19.10 -28.01 -22.47
N PHE A 45 20.20 -28.03 -23.21
CA PHE A 45 21.52 -27.52 -22.82
C PHE A 45 21.55 -26.02 -22.51
N LEU A 46 20.58 -25.23 -23.00
CA LEU A 46 20.48 -23.81 -22.66
C LEU A 46 20.15 -23.60 -21.18
N SER A 47 19.58 -24.62 -20.51
CA SER A 47 19.21 -24.59 -19.09
C SER A 47 20.35 -24.91 -18.12
N ASP A 48 21.39 -25.58 -18.62
CA ASP A 48 22.57 -25.92 -17.84
C ASP A 48 23.68 -24.90 -18.12
N GLU A 49 24.14 -24.22 -17.07
CA GLU A 49 25.14 -23.16 -17.19
C GLU A 49 26.51 -23.68 -17.67
N ILE A 50 26.83 -24.95 -17.39
CA ILE A 50 28.10 -25.59 -17.78
C ILE A 50 28.04 -26.00 -19.25
N ASP A 51 26.95 -26.60 -19.72
CA ASP A 51 26.81 -26.98 -21.14
C ASP A 51 26.65 -25.74 -22.05
N LEU A 52 25.87 -24.74 -21.64
CA LEU A 52 25.76 -23.46 -22.35
C LEU A 52 27.11 -22.72 -22.36
N GLY A 53 27.82 -22.69 -21.23
CA GLY A 53 29.16 -22.10 -21.15
C GLY A 53 30.20 -22.83 -22.01
N SER A 54 30.09 -24.15 -22.12
CA SER A 54 30.94 -24.97 -22.99
C SER A 54 30.66 -24.71 -24.47
N ALA A 55 29.39 -24.56 -24.84
CA ALA A 55 28.98 -24.21 -26.20
C ALA A 55 29.41 -22.79 -26.61
N GLU A 56 29.28 -21.84 -25.68
CA GLU A 56 29.77 -20.46 -25.84
C GLU A 56 31.29 -20.43 -26.10
N ALA A 57 32.06 -21.16 -25.28
CA ALA A 57 33.52 -21.22 -25.38
C ALA A 57 34.02 -21.80 -26.72
N GLU A 58 33.36 -22.83 -27.25
CA GLU A 58 33.71 -23.42 -28.56
C GLU A 58 33.44 -22.43 -29.72
N LEU A 59 32.33 -21.69 -29.67
CA LEU A 59 32.00 -20.68 -30.68
C LEU A 59 32.93 -19.44 -30.62
N LEU A 60 33.34 -19.03 -29.42
CA LEU A 60 34.37 -18.00 -29.21
C LEU A 60 35.73 -18.46 -29.75
N GLN A 61 36.14 -19.71 -29.45
CA GLN A 61 37.38 -20.29 -29.97
C GLN A 61 37.39 -20.41 -31.50
N ALA A 62 36.21 -20.64 -32.11
CA ALA A 62 36.03 -20.66 -33.56
C ALA A 62 35.91 -19.26 -34.20
N SER A 63 35.88 -18.19 -33.41
CA SER A 63 35.60 -16.80 -33.83
C SER A 63 34.32 -16.68 -34.67
N LEU A 64 33.27 -17.38 -34.25
CA LEU A 64 31.93 -17.33 -34.86
C LEU A 64 30.98 -16.39 -34.10
N ILE A 65 31.29 -16.12 -32.84
CA ILE A 65 30.67 -15.10 -31.98
C ILE A 65 31.79 -14.32 -31.27
N ASP A 66 31.49 -13.10 -30.85
CA ASP A 66 32.36 -12.25 -30.03
C ASP A 66 31.66 -11.91 -28.70
N LYS A 67 32.42 -11.67 -27.62
CA LYS A 67 31.91 -11.33 -26.29
C LYS A 67 32.50 -10.01 -25.78
N SER A 68 31.64 -9.11 -25.32
CA SER A 68 32.04 -7.83 -24.71
C SER A 68 32.82 -8.07 -23.41
N THR A 69 33.99 -7.42 -23.28
CA THR A 69 34.83 -7.46 -22.06
C THR A 69 34.17 -6.85 -20.84
N ASP A 70 33.30 -5.87 -21.06
CA ASP A 70 32.87 -4.96 -20.00
C ASP A 70 31.53 -5.41 -19.40
N ASN A 71 30.61 -5.88 -20.27
CA ASN A 71 29.24 -6.25 -19.91
C ASN A 71 28.91 -7.72 -20.17
N GLY A 72 29.82 -8.51 -20.77
CA GLY A 72 29.61 -9.94 -21.04
C GLY A 72 28.58 -10.29 -22.12
N PHE A 73 27.98 -9.31 -22.81
CA PHE A 73 27.06 -9.55 -23.92
C PHE A 73 27.73 -10.28 -25.08
N LEU A 74 26.99 -11.18 -25.73
CA LEU A 74 27.37 -11.84 -26.97
C LEU A 74 26.98 -10.98 -28.19
N SER A 75 27.75 -11.12 -29.25
CA SER A 75 27.52 -10.50 -30.56
C SER A 75 27.95 -11.47 -31.65
N ILE A 76 27.36 -11.36 -32.84
CA ILE A 76 27.66 -12.23 -33.98
C ILE A 76 27.56 -11.42 -35.27
N HIS A 77 28.72 -11.30 -35.94
CA HIS A 77 28.90 -10.43 -37.09
C HIS A 77 27.84 -10.68 -38.19
N PRO A 78 27.15 -9.64 -38.72
CA PRO A 78 25.99 -9.81 -39.61
C PRO A 78 26.20 -10.77 -40.78
N SER A 79 27.35 -10.70 -41.45
CA SER A 79 27.65 -11.60 -42.58
C SER A 79 27.80 -13.07 -42.19
N VAL A 80 28.07 -13.39 -40.92
CA VAL A 80 28.05 -14.79 -40.43
C VAL A 80 26.61 -15.28 -40.35
N LYS A 81 25.68 -14.45 -39.86
CA LYS A 81 24.25 -14.76 -39.77
C LYS A 81 23.65 -15.07 -41.13
N ASP A 82 23.83 -14.17 -42.10
CA ASP A 82 23.27 -14.34 -43.45
C ASP A 82 23.79 -15.63 -44.11
N ILE A 83 25.06 -15.98 -43.90
CA ILE A 83 25.69 -17.21 -44.39
C ILE A 83 25.19 -18.45 -43.63
N VAL A 84 24.87 -18.34 -42.34
CA VAL A 84 24.30 -19.44 -41.53
C VAL A 84 22.85 -19.70 -41.95
N ILE A 85 21.99 -18.68 -41.98
CA ILE A 85 20.58 -18.80 -42.37
C ILE A 85 20.45 -19.27 -43.83
N GLN A 86 21.28 -18.80 -44.76
CA GLN A 86 21.28 -19.25 -46.15
C GLN A 86 21.67 -20.74 -46.34
N LYS A 87 22.36 -21.35 -45.37
CA LYS A 87 22.79 -22.76 -45.41
C LYS A 87 21.84 -23.74 -44.74
N LEU A 88 20.91 -23.26 -43.92
CA LEU A 88 19.87 -24.08 -43.31
C LEU A 88 18.89 -24.59 -44.37
N SER A 89 18.35 -25.80 -44.18
CA SER A 89 17.21 -26.25 -44.97
C SER A 89 15.96 -25.44 -44.63
N ASP A 90 14.91 -25.49 -45.46
CA ASP A 90 13.65 -24.81 -45.16
C ASP A 90 13.06 -25.25 -43.81
N SER A 91 13.14 -26.55 -43.51
CA SER A 91 12.71 -27.13 -42.23
C SER A 91 13.54 -26.64 -41.04
N ASP A 92 14.86 -26.49 -41.22
CA ASP A 92 15.72 -25.97 -40.14
C ASP A 92 15.54 -24.46 -39.97
N ARG A 93 15.32 -23.70 -41.06
CA ARG A 93 15.03 -22.27 -40.99
C ARG A 93 13.79 -21.98 -40.17
N SER A 94 12.68 -22.67 -40.44
CA SER A 94 11.47 -22.56 -39.62
C SER A 94 11.73 -22.98 -38.18
N LYS A 95 12.38 -24.13 -37.94
CA LYS A 95 12.71 -24.62 -36.60
C LYS A 95 13.50 -23.61 -35.75
N TYR A 96 14.61 -23.09 -36.27
CA TYR A 96 15.44 -22.14 -35.52
C TYR A 96 14.79 -20.75 -35.40
N PHE A 97 14.02 -20.33 -36.41
CA PHE A 97 13.17 -19.13 -36.32
C PHE A 97 12.14 -19.25 -35.20
N ASP A 98 11.39 -20.36 -35.14
CA ASP A 98 10.36 -20.58 -34.12
C ASP A 98 10.97 -20.70 -32.72
N ALA A 99 12.10 -21.40 -32.56
CA ALA A 99 12.84 -21.42 -31.30
C ALA A 99 13.27 -20.01 -30.86
N SER A 100 13.72 -19.17 -31.79
CA SER A 100 14.03 -17.76 -31.50
C SER A 100 12.80 -16.92 -31.15
N VAL A 101 11.63 -17.17 -31.77
CA VAL A 101 10.35 -16.57 -31.39
C VAL A 101 10.02 -16.92 -29.93
N HIS A 102 10.03 -18.21 -29.55
CA HIS A 102 9.79 -18.64 -28.16
C HIS A 102 10.76 -17.96 -27.17
N VAL A 103 12.04 -17.89 -27.51
CA VAL A 103 13.08 -17.24 -26.68
C VAL A 103 12.77 -15.75 -26.45
N VAL A 104 12.38 -14.99 -27.47
CA VAL A 104 12.13 -13.54 -27.29
C VAL A 104 10.73 -13.21 -26.74
N THR A 105 9.74 -14.09 -26.87
CA THR A 105 8.39 -13.90 -26.29
C THR A 105 8.42 -13.67 -24.79
N CYS A 106 9.34 -14.29 -24.04
CA CYS A 106 9.46 -14.03 -22.60
C CYS A 106 9.90 -12.60 -22.23
N GLY A 107 10.35 -11.80 -23.22
CA GLY A 107 10.74 -10.40 -23.07
C GLY A 107 9.58 -9.42 -22.98
N PHE A 108 8.38 -9.82 -23.41
CA PHE A 108 7.20 -8.97 -23.47
C PHE A 108 6.04 -9.60 -22.65
N PRO A 109 5.14 -8.80 -22.05
CA PRO A 109 4.03 -9.34 -21.27
C PRO A 109 2.84 -9.72 -22.17
N ASN A 110 2.05 -10.72 -21.76
CA ASN A 110 0.85 -11.14 -22.47
C ASN A 110 -0.29 -10.14 -22.25
N THR A 111 -0.88 -9.61 -23.34
CA THR A 111 -1.86 -8.50 -23.33
C THR A 111 -3.30 -8.90 -23.67
N TRP A 112 -3.61 -10.18 -23.91
CA TRP A 112 -4.93 -10.60 -24.41
C TRP A 112 -5.66 -11.64 -23.56
N CYS A 113 -5.00 -12.28 -22.60
CA CYS A 113 -5.66 -13.21 -21.65
C CYS A 113 -5.98 -12.58 -20.30
N ASP A 114 -5.32 -11.48 -19.94
CA ASP A 114 -5.46 -10.79 -18.66
C ASP A 114 -5.73 -9.30 -18.89
N ASP A 115 -6.50 -8.69 -17.99
CA ASP A 115 -6.59 -7.23 -17.82
C ASP A 115 -5.27 -6.73 -17.18
N VAL A 116 -4.24 -6.65 -18.02
CA VAL A 116 -2.96 -5.98 -17.76
C VAL A 116 -2.98 -4.58 -18.38
N GLY A 117 -2.88 -3.57 -17.52
CA GLY A 117 -2.76 -2.18 -17.96
C GLY A 117 -1.38 -1.82 -18.50
N HIS A 118 -1.20 -0.54 -18.85
CA HIS A 118 0.03 -0.02 -19.45
C HIS A 118 1.33 -0.55 -18.85
N GLN A 119 2.24 -0.95 -19.75
CA GLN A 119 3.34 -1.85 -19.47
C GLN A 119 4.66 -1.12 -19.16
N PHE A 120 4.56 0.11 -18.63
CA PHE A 120 5.69 1.00 -18.36
C PHE A 120 6.75 0.39 -17.44
N GLN A 121 6.35 -0.45 -16.49
CA GLN A 121 7.28 -1.19 -15.61
C GLN A 121 8.13 -2.22 -16.35
N THR A 122 7.67 -2.73 -17.50
CA THR A 122 8.39 -3.68 -18.34
C THR A 122 9.05 -3.05 -19.57
N TRP A 123 8.87 -1.75 -19.82
CA TRP A 123 9.46 -1.07 -20.99
C TRP A 123 10.97 -1.31 -21.13
N ALA A 124 11.75 -1.27 -20.04
CA ALA A 124 13.19 -1.55 -20.08
C ALA A 124 13.51 -3.00 -20.50
N LYS A 125 12.61 -3.96 -20.23
CA LYS A 125 12.72 -5.33 -20.76
C LYS A 125 12.33 -5.37 -22.24
N CYS A 126 11.26 -4.71 -22.64
CA CYS A 126 10.83 -4.63 -24.03
C CYS A 126 11.87 -3.94 -24.93
N GLU A 127 12.52 -2.87 -24.46
CA GLU A 127 13.66 -2.20 -25.14
C GLU A 127 14.82 -3.16 -25.39
N LYS A 128 15.16 -3.99 -24.39
CA LYS A 128 16.25 -4.98 -24.47
C LYS A 128 15.96 -6.07 -25.51
N TYR A 129 14.70 -6.51 -25.66
CA TYR A 129 14.33 -7.61 -26.56
C TYR A 129 13.91 -7.14 -27.98
N LEU A 130 13.41 -5.92 -28.15
CA LEU A 130 12.95 -5.36 -29.44
C LEU A 130 13.99 -5.45 -30.59
N PRO A 131 15.31 -5.21 -30.40
CA PRO A 131 16.30 -5.37 -31.47
C PRO A 131 16.34 -6.78 -32.06
N HIS A 132 16.00 -7.79 -31.27
CA HIS A 132 15.96 -9.18 -31.71
C HIS A 132 14.66 -9.48 -32.49
N VAL A 133 13.49 -8.98 -32.02
CA VAL A 133 12.22 -9.12 -32.75
C VAL A 133 12.26 -8.43 -34.12
N ASN A 134 12.85 -7.24 -34.20
CA ASN A 134 13.11 -6.56 -35.48
C ASN A 134 13.96 -7.41 -36.45
N HIS A 135 14.92 -8.18 -35.92
CA HIS A 135 15.75 -9.09 -36.73
C HIS A 135 14.95 -10.29 -37.25
N LEU A 136 14.07 -10.86 -36.42
CA LEU A 136 13.13 -11.93 -36.81
C LEU A 136 12.19 -11.45 -37.93
N VAL A 137 11.53 -10.31 -37.77
CA VAL A 137 10.62 -9.74 -38.79
C VAL A 137 11.35 -9.51 -40.12
N LYS A 138 12.58 -8.96 -40.06
CA LYS A 138 13.41 -8.75 -41.25
C LYS A 138 13.74 -10.06 -41.96
N HIS A 139 14.16 -11.10 -41.22
CA HIS A 139 14.57 -12.38 -41.82
C HIS A 139 13.40 -13.24 -42.28
N ALA A 140 12.26 -13.22 -41.58
CA ALA A 140 11.02 -13.85 -42.05
C ALA A 140 10.63 -13.32 -43.44
N LYS A 141 10.63 -11.98 -43.61
CA LYS A 141 10.34 -11.32 -44.89
C LYS A 141 11.45 -11.57 -45.94
N ALA A 142 12.73 -11.50 -45.56
CA ALA A 142 13.85 -11.65 -46.49
C ALA A 142 14.06 -13.08 -47.03
N TYR A 143 13.77 -14.10 -46.21
CA TYR A 143 13.94 -15.52 -46.58
C TYR A 143 12.61 -16.26 -46.83
N SER A 144 11.46 -15.58 -46.72
CA SER A 144 10.11 -16.17 -46.86
C SER A 144 9.88 -17.37 -45.93
N ILE A 145 10.22 -17.20 -44.64
CA ILE A 145 10.13 -18.27 -43.64
C ILE A 145 8.68 -18.40 -43.15
N SER A 146 8.07 -19.56 -43.40
CA SER A 146 6.82 -19.95 -42.72
C SER A 146 7.14 -20.44 -41.31
N SER A 147 6.55 -19.81 -40.29
CA SER A 147 6.55 -20.32 -38.91
C SER A 147 5.75 -21.62 -38.83
N VAL A 148 6.20 -22.60 -38.03
CA VAL A 148 5.43 -23.79 -37.64
C VAL A 148 4.49 -23.47 -36.47
N THR A 149 4.73 -22.37 -35.76
CA THR A 149 3.89 -21.83 -34.69
C THR A 149 3.37 -20.42 -35.03
N PRO A 150 2.61 -20.23 -36.13
CA PRO A 150 2.20 -18.90 -36.59
C PRO A 150 1.38 -18.15 -35.53
N GLN A 151 0.53 -18.85 -34.77
CA GLN A 151 -0.19 -18.28 -33.62
C GLN A 151 0.76 -17.58 -32.64
N LEU A 152 1.84 -18.26 -32.20
CA LEU A 152 2.81 -17.69 -31.25
C LEU A 152 3.61 -16.53 -31.86
N TYR A 153 3.88 -16.57 -33.17
CA TYR A 153 4.56 -15.47 -33.85
C TYR A 153 3.65 -14.23 -33.98
N GLY A 154 2.36 -14.41 -34.32
CA GLY A 154 1.37 -13.33 -34.28
C GLY A 154 1.17 -12.76 -32.87
N GLU A 155 1.19 -13.61 -31.85
CA GLU A 155 1.17 -13.23 -30.44
C GLU A 155 2.39 -12.39 -30.04
N LEU A 156 3.63 -12.81 -30.38
CA LEU A 156 4.84 -12.01 -30.16
C LEU A 156 4.76 -10.63 -30.84
N LEU A 157 4.30 -10.59 -32.10
CA LEU A 157 4.14 -9.33 -32.83
C LEU A 157 3.11 -8.41 -32.16
N LEU A 158 2.02 -8.97 -31.62
CA LEU A 158 1.02 -8.23 -30.85
C LEU A 158 1.61 -7.64 -29.55
N GLN A 159 2.33 -8.43 -28.75
CA GLN A 159 2.99 -7.92 -27.52
C GLN A 159 3.96 -6.78 -27.84
N CYS A 160 4.74 -6.96 -28.91
CA CYS A 160 5.66 -5.94 -29.40
C CYS A 160 4.94 -4.67 -29.89
N SER A 161 3.79 -4.84 -30.58
CA SER A 161 2.95 -3.73 -31.06
C SER A 161 2.39 -2.89 -29.92
N TRP A 162 1.92 -3.53 -28.83
CA TRP A 162 1.43 -2.83 -27.63
C TRP A 162 2.51 -1.94 -27.02
N TYR A 163 3.72 -2.48 -26.83
CA TYR A 163 4.87 -1.72 -26.37
C TYR A 163 5.23 -0.55 -27.32
N LEU A 164 5.22 -0.77 -28.64
CA LEU A 164 5.51 0.28 -29.64
C LEU A 164 4.45 1.40 -29.65
N TYR A 165 3.18 1.05 -29.47
CA TYR A 165 2.06 1.99 -29.33
C TYR A 165 2.20 2.86 -28.07
N GLU A 166 2.52 2.27 -26.91
CA GLU A 166 2.75 3.00 -25.65
C GLU A 166 3.93 4.00 -25.73
N ARG A 167 4.92 3.73 -26.60
CA ARG A 167 6.07 4.63 -26.86
C ARG A 167 5.82 5.66 -27.97
N GLU A 168 4.59 5.74 -28.50
CA GLU A 168 4.20 6.61 -29.62
C GLU A 168 4.99 6.34 -30.91
N TRP A 169 5.37 5.09 -31.17
CA TRP A 169 6.03 4.68 -32.43
C TRP A 169 4.98 4.09 -33.38
N TYR A 170 3.86 4.78 -33.53
CA TYR A 170 2.63 4.30 -34.17
C TYR A 170 2.83 3.70 -35.56
N THR A 171 3.69 4.30 -36.38
CA THR A 171 4.00 3.82 -37.72
C THR A 171 4.67 2.43 -37.69
N VAL A 172 5.53 2.17 -36.70
CA VAL A 172 6.17 0.86 -36.49
C VAL A 172 5.21 -0.12 -35.79
N ALA A 173 4.40 0.37 -34.84
CA ALA A 173 3.34 -0.43 -34.22
C ALA A 173 2.31 -0.92 -35.26
N ARG A 174 2.01 -0.11 -36.28
CA ARG A 174 1.15 -0.48 -37.41
C ARG A 174 1.76 -1.62 -38.23
N ASP A 175 3.01 -1.46 -38.69
CA ASP A 175 3.73 -2.50 -39.44
C ASP A 175 3.74 -3.85 -38.70
N PHE A 176 3.86 -3.83 -37.37
CA PHE A 176 3.85 -5.04 -36.54
C PHE A 176 2.44 -5.62 -36.34
N VAL A 177 1.43 -4.80 -36.00
CA VAL A 177 0.06 -5.30 -35.74
C VAL A 177 -0.61 -5.79 -37.03
N ASP A 178 -0.35 -5.14 -38.16
CA ASP A 178 -0.86 -5.58 -39.46
C ASP A 178 -0.19 -6.90 -39.87
N THR A 179 1.14 -7.04 -39.67
CA THR A 179 1.83 -8.33 -39.85
C THR A 179 1.26 -9.41 -38.90
N ALA A 180 0.87 -9.06 -37.67
CA ALA A 180 0.23 -9.99 -36.73
C ALA A 180 -1.16 -10.44 -37.23
N LEU A 181 -2.00 -9.50 -37.68
CA LEU A 181 -3.34 -9.75 -38.23
C LEU A 181 -3.32 -10.59 -39.52
N GLU A 182 -2.25 -10.50 -40.30
CA GLU A 182 -1.97 -11.42 -41.42
C GLU A 182 -1.54 -12.82 -40.93
N THR A 183 -0.71 -12.89 -39.88
CA THR A 183 -0.10 -14.12 -39.35
C THR A 183 -1.05 -15.01 -38.54
N PHE A 184 -2.01 -14.44 -37.81
CA PHE A 184 -2.97 -15.19 -36.98
C PHE A 184 -3.80 -16.19 -37.80
N GLU A 185 -3.73 -17.47 -37.45
CA GLU A 185 -4.62 -18.51 -38.02
C GLU A 185 -6.00 -18.48 -37.35
N ASP A 186 -6.05 -18.42 -36.02
CA ASP A 186 -7.31 -18.32 -35.27
C ASP A 186 -7.80 -16.87 -35.18
N LYS A 187 -8.57 -16.47 -36.21
CA LYS A 187 -9.25 -15.17 -36.27
C LYS A 187 -10.52 -15.07 -35.42
N THR A 188 -10.75 -16.04 -34.53
CA THR A 188 -11.74 -15.99 -33.45
C THR A 188 -11.11 -15.89 -32.05
N SER A 189 -9.78 -15.99 -31.93
CA SER A 189 -9.06 -15.92 -30.65
C SER A 189 -9.11 -14.54 -29.98
N LEU A 190 -8.94 -14.51 -28.65
CA LEU A 190 -8.74 -13.27 -27.87
C LEU A 190 -7.48 -12.51 -28.31
N ALA A 191 -6.43 -13.22 -28.73
CA ALA A 191 -5.21 -12.62 -29.28
C ALA A 191 -5.54 -11.83 -30.56
N PHE A 192 -6.26 -12.44 -31.51
CA PHE A 192 -6.70 -11.74 -32.72
C PHE A 192 -7.63 -10.57 -32.39
N ALA A 193 -8.57 -10.72 -31.44
CA ALA A 193 -9.43 -9.62 -31.00
C ALA A 193 -8.62 -8.44 -30.41
N SER A 194 -7.59 -8.72 -29.61
CA SER A 194 -6.67 -7.70 -29.06
C SER A 194 -5.82 -7.03 -30.14
N ALA A 195 -5.39 -7.75 -31.18
CA ALA A 195 -4.71 -7.16 -32.33
C ALA A 195 -5.62 -6.25 -33.17
N VAL A 196 -6.88 -6.63 -33.37
CA VAL A 196 -7.88 -5.77 -34.02
C VAL A 196 -8.13 -4.51 -33.18
N ASP A 197 -8.33 -4.66 -31.87
CA ASP A 197 -8.53 -3.55 -30.92
C ASP A 197 -7.33 -2.59 -30.92
N LEU A 198 -6.10 -3.10 -30.86
CA LEU A 198 -4.88 -2.28 -30.95
C LEU A 198 -4.74 -1.56 -32.30
N SER A 199 -5.06 -2.21 -33.42
CA SER A 199 -5.07 -1.54 -34.73
C SER A 199 -6.11 -0.41 -34.76
N GLY A 200 -7.24 -0.58 -34.08
CA GLY A 200 -8.22 0.47 -33.82
C GLY A 200 -7.70 1.60 -32.91
N LEU A 201 -6.94 1.30 -31.86
CA LEU A 201 -6.32 2.31 -30.99
C LEU A 201 -5.28 3.14 -31.76
N ILE A 202 -4.48 2.52 -32.63
CA ILE A 202 -3.53 3.24 -33.50
C ILE A 202 -4.29 4.09 -34.53
N ASP A 203 -5.40 3.61 -35.09
CA ASP A 203 -6.28 4.43 -35.95
C ASP A 203 -6.84 5.63 -35.20
N LEU A 204 -7.29 5.44 -33.95
CA LEU A 204 -7.83 6.51 -33.12
C LEU A 204 -6.75 7.57 -32.87
N ASP A 205 -5.60 7.19 -32.30
CA ASP A 205 -4.48 8.09 -31.98
C ASP A 205 -3.90 8.79 -33.24
N MET A 206 -3.99 8.17 -34.43
CA MET A 206 -3.64 8.79 -35.73
C MET A 206 -4.76 9.68 -36.33
N ASN A 207 -5.81 10.02 -35.57
CA ASN A 207 -6.96 10.83 -35.97
C ASN A 207 -7.82 10.23 -37.12
N ASN A 208 -7.98 8.89 -37.12
CA ASN A 208 -8.87 8.15 -38.01
C ASN A 208 -10.01 7.43 -37.24
N PRO A 209 -10.82 8.13 -36.41
CA PRO A 209 -11.79 7.50 -35.51
C PRO A 209 -12.88 6.69 -36.24
N SER A 210 -13.15 6.97 -37.52
CA SER A 210 -14.06 6.16 -38.35
C SER A 210 -13.52 4.75 -38.65
N ASN A 211 -12.21 4.60 -38.83
CA ASN A 211 -11.57 3.30 -39.01
C ASN A 211 -11.48 2.57 -37.66
N ALA A 212 -11.06 3.30 -36.62
CA ALA A 212 -11.01 2.80 -35.26
C ALA A 212 -12.34 2.17 -34.82
N LEU A 213 -13.46 2.84 -35.11
CA LEU A 213 -14.81 2.33 -34.82
C LEU A 213 -15.11 0.99 -35.52
N VAL A 214 -14.63 0.75 -36.75
CA VAL A 214 -14.81 -0.55 -37.43
C VAL A 214 -14.06 -1.65 -36.68
N SER A 215 -12.79 -1.39 -36.33
CA SER A 215 -11.95 -2.32 -35.57
C SER A 215 -12.53 -2.63 -34.18
N PHE A 216 -12.94 -1.61 -33.42
CA PHE A 216 -13.50 -1.81 -32.08
C PHE A 216 -14.82 -2.61 -32.08
N ASN A 217 -15.68 -2.43 -33.08
CA ASN A 217 -16.90 -3.25 -33.19
C ASN A 217 -16.57 -4.71 -33.57
N LEU A 218 -15.54 -4.95 -34.39
CA LEU A 218 -15.09 -6.31 -34.70
C LEU A 218 -14.47 -7.00 -33.47
N ALA A 219 -13.62 -6.29 -32.71
CA ALA A 219 -13.03 -6.79 -31.47
C ALA A 219 -14.10 -7.10 -30.41
N LEU A 220 -15.08 -6.21 -30.22
CA LEU A 220 -16.24 -6.43 -29.36
C LEU A 220 -17.01 -7.70 -29.75
N ASN A 221 -17.39 -7.83 -31.02
CA ASN A 221 -18.16 -8.99 -31.50
C ASN A 221 -17.43 -10.33 -31.28
N ILE A 222 -16.09 -10.35 -31.36
CA ILE A 222 -15.31 -11.56 -31.04
C ILE A 222 -15.33 -11.80 -29.52
N ARG A 223 -15.04 -10.77 -28.71
CA ARG A 223 -15.06 -10.84 -27.23
C ARG A 223 -16.42 -11.30 -26.68
N GLU A 224 -17.54 -10.79 -27.20
CA GLU A 224 -18.91 -11.18 -26.85
C GLU A 224 -19.23 -12.66 -27.16
N THR A 225 -18.46 -13.34 -28.02
CA THR A 225 -18.63 -14.80 -28.28
C THR A 225 -17.77 -15.71 -27.41
N LEU A 226 -16.77 -15.16 -26.70
CA LEU A 226 -15.84 -15.91 -25.86
C LEU A 226 -15.96 -15.61 -24.36
N LEU A 227 -16.44 -14.42 -23.98
CA LEU A 227 -16.38 -13.89 -22.62
C LEU A 227 -17.78 -13.71 -22.02
N GLY A 228 -17.85 -13.61 -20.69
CA GLY A 228 -19.09 -13.26 -19.99
C GLY A 228 -19.46 -11.78 -20.20
N PRO A 229 -20.75 -11.39 -20.13
CA PRO A 229 -21.18 -10.01 -20.43
C PRO A 229 -20.63 -8.95 -19.48
N GLU A 230 -20.15 -9.35 -18.29
CA GLU A 230 -19.53 -8.48 -17.28
C GLU A 230 -17.99 -8.46 -17.37
N ASP A 231 -17.41 -9.01 -18.44
CA ASP A 231 -15.95 -9.13 -18.57
C ASP A 231 -15.27 -7.77 -18.82
N PRO A 232 -14.14 -7.47 -18.14
CA PRO A 232 -13.35 -6.26 -18.36
C PRO A 232 -13.10 -5.91 -19.84
N LEU A 233 -12.76 -6.90 -20.67
CA LEU A 233 -12.41 -6.66 -22.09
C LEU A 233 -13.64 -6.23 -22.91
N ILE A 234 -14.86 -6.58 -22.50
CA ILE A 234 -16.10 -6.06 -23.09
C ILE A 234 -16.31 -4.60 -22.68
N ALA A 235 -16.04 -4.25 -21.42
CA ALA A 235 -16.09 -2.86 -20.95
C ALA A 235 -15.10 -1.94 -21.69
N SER A 236 -13.84 -2.37 -21.84
CA SER A 236 -12.81 -1.64 -22.60
C SER A 236 -13.20 -1.48 -24.08
N SER A 237 -13.83 -2.51 -24.68
CA SER A 237 -14.35 -2.43 -26.05
C SER A 237 -15.44 -1.34 -26.19
N PHE A 238 -16.40 -1.29 -25.26
CA PHE A 238 -17.42 -0.24 -25.25
C PHE A 238 -16.84 1.16 -25.00
N ASN A 239 -15.80 1.28 -24.17
CA ASN A 239 -15.06 2.54 -23.97
C ASN A 239 -14.38 3.00 -25.27
N ASN A 240 -13.65 2.13 -25.97
CA ASN A 240 -12.99 2.43 -27.24
C ASN A 240 -13.99 2.87 -28.34
N ILE A 241 -15.14 2.20 -28.42
CA ILE A 241 -16.27 2.61 -29.29
C ILE A 241 -16.78 4.01 -28.91
N ALA A 242 -16.96 4.28 -27.61
CA ALA A 242 -17.46 5.57 -27.13
C ALA A 242 -16.50 6.73 -27.39
N LEU A 243 -15.18 6.50 -27.29
CA LEU A 243 -14.15 7.47 -27.65
C LEU A 243 -14.18 7.80 -29.15
N SER A 244 -14.37 6.81 -30.03
CA SER A 244 -14.52 7.03 -31.47
C SER A 244 -15.77 7.85 -31.82
N TYR A 245 -16.90 7.58 -31.16
CA TYR A 245 -18.11 8.41 -31.28
C TYR A 245 -17.90 9.82 -30.71
N THR A 246 -17.14 9.96 -29.62
CA THR A 246 -16.82 11.25 -29.01
C THR A 246 -16.00 12.12 -29.97
N GLU A 247 -14.97 11.55 -30.59
CA GLU A 247 -14.08 12.26 -31.53
C GLU A 247 -14.78 12.59 -32.86
N THR A 248 -15.63 11.70 -33.39
CA THR A 248 -16.50 11.99 -34.55
C THR A 248 -17.66 12.95 -34.25
N GLY A 249 -17.96 13.20 -32.97
CA GLY A 249 -18.97 14.17 -32.53
C GLY A 249 -20.40 13.61 -32.36
N ASP A 250 -20.58 12.28 -32.47
CA ASP A 250 -21.86 11.61 -32.23
C ASP A 250 -22.06 11.38 -30.72
N LEU A 251 -22.26 12.48 -29.98
CA LEU A 251 -22.22 12.48 -28.51
C LEU A 251 -23.30 11.61 -27.85
N GLU A 252 -24.43 11.36 -28.53
CA GLU A 252 -25.49 10.48 -28.05
C GLU A 252 -25.05 9.00 -28.12
N LYS A 253 -24.42 8.57 -29.22
CA LYS A 253 -23.85 7.21 -29.30
C LYS A 253 -22.62 7.06 -28.41
N ALA A 254 -21.81 8.12 -28.25
CA ALA A 254 -20.73 8.15 -27.27
C ALA A 254 -21.26 7.94 -25.85
N TYR A 255 -22.31 8.68 -25.47
CA TYR A 255 -22.95 8.52 -24.16
C TYR A 255 -23.55 7.13 -23.98
N SER A 256 -24.25 6.57 -24.97
CA SER A 256 -24.85 5.23 -24.88
C SER A 256 -23.82 4.09 -24.88
N ALA A 257 -22.71 4.23 -25.63
CA ALA A 257 -21.60 3.29 -25.58
C ALA A 257 -20.85 3.40 -24.25
N HIS A 258 -20.63 4.62 -23.74
CA HIS A 258 -20.17 4.82 -22.38
C HIS A 258 -21.17 4.20 -21.39
N GLU A 259 -22.49 4.35 -21.47
CA GLU A 259 -23.44 3.71 -20.53
C GLU A 259 -23.30 2.18 -20.42
N LYS A 260 -22.92 1.50 -21.51
CA LYS A 260 -22.59 0.08 -21.48
C LYS A 260 -21.25 -0.23 -20.84
N ALA A 261 -20.24 0.61 -21.07
CA ALA A 261 -18.99 0.56 -20.30
C ALA A 261 -19.28 0.84 -18.81
N LEU A 262 -20.02 1.91 -18.48
CA LEU A 262 -20.41 2.42 -17.15
C LEU A 262 -21.07 1.37 -16.27
N SER A 263 -21.89 0.47 -16.84
CA SER A 263 -22.46 -0.67 -16.10
C SER A 263 -21.40 -1.65 -15.57
N ILE A 264 -20.18 -1.60 -16.11
CA ILE A 264 -19.05 -2.49 -15.79
C ILE A 264 -17.84 -1.68 -15.21
N ARG A 265 -17.46 -0.51 -15.77
CA ARG A 265 -16.35 0.42 -15.40
C ARG A 265 -16.63 1.90 -15.81
N LEU A 266 -16.11 2.92 -15.09
CA LEU A 266 -16.70 4.29 -14.92
C LEU A 266 -15.64 5.43 -15.01
N PRO A 267 -15.75 6.68 -15.60
CA PRO A 267 -16.84 7.47 -16.25
C PRO A 267 -16.50 8.18 -17.60
N TYR A 268 -17.35 9.10 -18.17
CA TYR A 268 -16.95 10.39 -18.85
C TYR A 268 -18.08 11.41 -19.15
N TYR A 269 -17.77 12.73 -19.29
CA TYR A 269 -18.75 13.81 -19.56
C TYR A 269 -18.32 15.06 -20.40
N LEU A 270 -17.02 15.33 -20.63
CA LEU A 270 -16.55 16.70 -20.96
C LEU A 270 -17.06 17.32 -22.28
N ARG A 271 -17.19 16.55 -23.38
CA ARG A 271 -17.61 17.12 -24.69
C ARG A 271 -19.04 17.67 -24.71
N MET A 272 -19.87 17.42 -23.68
CA MET A 272 -21.23 17.97 -23.56
C MET A 272 -21.29 19.45 -23.13
N GLY A 273 -20.15 20.14 -22.98
CA GLY A 273 -20.12 21.52 -22.48
C GLY A 273 -20.38 21.62 -20.97
N LYS A 274 -20.15 20.53 -20.24
CA LYS A 274 -20.48 20.32 -18.81
C LYS A 274 -19.21 20.12 -17.96
N PRO A 275 -18.37 21.15 -17.78
CA PRO A 275 -17.07 20.97 -17.15
C PRO A 275 -17.16 20.78 -15.63
N ASN A 276 -18.21 21.28 -14.97
CA ASN A 276 -18.41 21.10 -13.53
C ASN A 276 -18.80 19.65 -13.21
N GLU A 277 -19.71 19.08 -14.00
CA GLU A 277 -20.14 17.69 -13.89
C GLU A 277 -19.02 16.72 -14.27
N ALA A 278 -18.16 17.09 -15.23
CA ALA A 278 -16.93 16.36 -15.53
C ALA A 278 -15.94 16.39 -14.35
N GLU A 279 -15.75 17.53 -13.68
CA GLU A 279 -14.90 17.61 -12.49
C GLU A 279 -15.48 16.81 -11.30
N GLU A 280 -16.77 16.96 -10.99
CA GLU A 280 -17.44 16.22 -9.91
C GLU A 280 -17.27 14.71 -10.13
N MET A 281 -17.42 14.24 -11.38
CA MET A 281 -17.25 12.84 -11.71
C MET A 281 -15.79 12.37 -11.60
N MET A 282 -14.80 13.22 -11.89
CA MET A 282 -13.39 12.91 -11.59
C MET A 282 -13.15 12.84 -10.08
N GLN A 283 -13.65 13.78 -9.29
CA GLN A 283 -13.53 13.76 -7.81
C GLN A 283 -14.23 12.53 -7.18
N ARG A 284 -15.24 11.99 -7.84
CA ARG A 284 -15.96 10.77 -7.43
C ARG A 284 -15.25 9.47 -7.81
N CYS A 285 -14.21 9.52 -8.65
CA CYS A 285 -13.33 8.38 -8.90
C CYS A 285 -12.32 8.26 -7.74
N PRO A 286 -12.30 7.17 -6.95
CA PRO A 286 -11.37 7.02 -5.83
C PRO A 286 -9.89 7.18 -6.19
N VAL A 287 -9.51 6.80 -7.42
CA VAL A 287 -8.15 6.93 -7.98
C VAL A 287 -7.74 8.40 -8.18
N LEU A 288 -8.67 9.35 -8.15
CA LEU A 288 -8.44 10.78 -8.38
C LEU A 288 -8.85 11.66 -7.19
N LYS A 289 -9.58 11.08 -6.22
CA LYS A 289 -10.10 11.79 -5.05
C LYS A 289 -9.00 12.24 -4.09
N ASP A 290 -8.01 11.38 -3.88
CA ASP A 290 -6.96 11.54 -2.86
C ASP A 290 -5.55 11.72 -3.48
N PHE A 291 -5.47 12.07 -4.78
CA PHE A 291 -4.20 12.28 -5.50
C PHE A 291 -3.76 13.76 -5.50
N THR A 292 -2.55 14.02 -5.00
CA THR A 292 -1.93 15.35 -4.99
C THR A 292 -1.09 15.56 -6.25
N ASP A 293 -0.87 16.83 -6.59
CA ASP A 293 0.06 17.32 -7.62
C ASP A 293 1.43 16.57 -7.67
N ASP A 294 1.87 16.01 -6.54
CA ASP A 294 3.16 15.33 -6.38
C ASP A 294 3.02 13.79 -6.34
N SER A 295 1.88 13.24 -5.88
CA SER A 295 1.59 11.80 -6.09
C SER A 295 1.42 11.50 -7.58
N PHE A 296 0.85 12.42 -8.35
CA PHE A 296 0.84 12.37 -9.82
C PHE A 296 2.23 12.14 -10.41
N ILE A 297 3.25 12.89 -9.94
CA ILE A 297 4.63 12.81 -10.47
C ILE A 297 5.36 11.56 -9.94
N ASN A 298 5.23 11.25 -8.65
CA ASN A 298 6.01 10.17 -8.00
C ASN A 298 5.62 8.76 -8.45
N THR A 299 4.45 8.56 -9.07
CA THR A 299 4.03 7.24 -9.59
C THR A 299 4.87 6.72 -10.77
N GLY A 300 5.53 7.61 -11.52
CA GLY A 300 6.23 7.26 -12.77
C GLY A 300 5.34 6.72 -13.90
N ASN A 301 4.01 6.66 -13.72
CA ASN A 301 3.10 5.96 -14.62
C ASN A 301 2.49 6.91 -15.68
N PRO A 302 2.61 6.62 -16.99
CA PRO A 302 2.08 7.43 -18.08
C PRO A 302 0.59 7.80 -17.95
N ARG A 303 -0.24 6.90 -17.41
CA ARG A 303 -1.71 7.06 -17.32
C ARG A 303 -2.13 8.35 -16.64
N TYR A 304 -1.50 8.69 -15.52
CA TYR A 304 -1.91 9.83 -14.69
C TYR A 304 -1.68 11.18 -15.41
N VAL A 305 -0.70 11.25 -16.31
CA VAL A 305 -0.42 12.43 -17.15
C VAL A 305 -1.62 12.77 -18.05
N GLY A 306 -2.37 11.76 -18.48
CA GLY A 306 -3.64 11.94 -19.18
C GLY A 306 -4.68 12.67 -18.36
N ASN A 307 -4.91 12.16 -17.14
CA ASN A 307 -5.82 12.76 -16.18
C ASN A 307 -5.39 14.20 -15.80
N MET A 308 -4.10 14.53 -15.77
CA MET A 308 -3.62 15.92 -15.59
C MET A 308 -3.95 16.84 -16.78
N VAL A 309 -3.74 16.41 -18.02
CA VAL A 309 -4.04 17.21 -19.23
C VAL A 309 -5.54 17.37 -19.44
N LEU A 310 -6.33 16.34 -19.14
CA LEU A 310 -7.77 16.45 -19.07
C LEU A 310 -8.19 17.46 -18.00
N LEU A 311 -7.69 17.31 -16.78
CA LEU A 311 -8.10 18.15 -15.66
C LEU A 311 -7.70 19.61 -15.91
N SER A 312 -6.53 19.89 -16.47
CA SER A 312 -6.13 21.26 -16.84
C SER A 312 -7.10 21.90 -17.82
N ARG A 313 -7.57 21.15 -18.83
CA ARG A 313 -8.60 21.60 -19.79
C ARG A 313 -9.96 21.82 -19.13
N ILE A 314 -10.34 21.00 -18.14
CA ILE A 314 -11.54 21.21 -17.31
C ILE A 314 -11.41 22.51 -16.51
N ARG A 315 -10.30 22.71 -15.78
CA ARG A 315 -10.01 23.94 -15.02
C ARG A 315 -10.06 25.18 -15.94
N LEU A 316 -9.48 25.09 -17.14
CA LEU A 316 -9.49 26.15 -18.14
C LEU A 316 -10.91 26.50 -18.62
N ALA A 317 -11.73 25.49 -18.93
CA ALA A 317 -13.13 25.67 -19.32
C ALA A 317 -13.99 26.32 -18.21
N GLN A 318 -13.60 26.16 -16.94
CA GLN A 318 -14.21 26.80 -15.78
C GLN A 318 -13.59 28.18 -15.44
N GLY A 319 -12.68 28.69 -16.27
CA GLY A 319 -12.00 29.98 -16.05
C GLY A 319 -10.85 29.97 -15.03
N ARG A 320 -10.49 28.82 -14.46
CA ARG A 320 -9.37 28.67 -13.51
C ARG A 320 -8.05 28.48 -14.25
N LEU A 321 -7.59 29.57 -14.87
CA LEU A 321 -6.41 29.60 -15.74
C LEU A 321 -5.11 29.16 -15.02
N ASP A 322 -4.92 29.51 -13.75
CA ASP A 322 -3.66 29.21 -13.06
C ASP A 322 -3.57 27.75 -12.57
N ASP A 323 -4.70 27.16 -12.16
CA ASP A 323 -4.78 25.70 -11.93
C ASP A 323 -4.55 24.92 -13.23
N ALA A 324 -5.14 25.39 -14.33
CA ALA A 324 -4.94 24.81 -15.65
C ALA A 324 -3.46 24.88 -16.05
N MET A 325 -2.84 26.06 -15.93
CA MET A 325 -1.44 26.29 -16.25
C MET A 325 -0.51 25.39 -15.43
N ARG A 326 -0.75 25.25 -14.12
CA ARG A 326 0.06 24.40 -13.23
C ARG A 326 0.00 22.93 -13.66
N LEU A 327 -1.19 22.40 -13.87
CA LEU A 327 -1.41 21.01 -14.27
C LEU A 327 -0.87 20.71 -15.68
N ALA A 328 -1.12 21.60 -16.65
CA ALA A 328 -0.62 21.45 -18.03
C ALA A 328 0.91 21.51 -18.09
N SER A 329 1.53 22.42 -17.33
CA SER A 329 3.00 22.55 -17.27
C SER A 329 3.66 21.33 -16.63
N LYS A 330 3.11 20.81 -15.51
CA LYS A 330 3.61 19.58 -14.89
C LYS A 330 3.49 18.37 -15.84
N ALA A 331 2.36 18.26 -16.55
CA ALA A 331 2.15 17.19 -17.53
C ALA A 331 3.08 17.28 -18.74
N LEU A 332 3.40 18.48 -19.23
CA LEU A 332 4.39 18.72 -20.29
C LEU A 332 5.77 18.19 -19.88
N THR A 333 6.29 18.64 -18.72
CA THR A 333 7.60 18.20 -18.20
C THR A 333 7.67 16.68 -18.05
N PHE A 334 6.58 16.05 -17.62
CA PHE A 334 6.52 14.60 -17.47
C PHE A 334 6.59 13.86 -18.81
N ARG A 335 5.81 14.28 -19.83
CA ARG A 335 5.91 13.65 -21.19
C ARG A 335 7.28 13.84 -21.80
N GLN A 336 7.89 15.02 -21.63
CA GLN A 336 9.26 15.29 -22.07
C GLN A 336 10.29 14.37 -21.39
N LYS A 337 10.15 14.08 -20.09
CA LYS A 337 11.04 13.15 -19.36
C LYS A 337 10.82 11.68 -19.74
N LEU A 338 9.57 11.26 -19.94
CA LEU A 338 9.18 9.85 -20.10
C LEU A 338 9.21 9.37 -21.57
N GLN A 339 8.67 10.18 -22.48
CA GLN A 339 8.43 9.81 -23.88
C GLN A 339 9.30 10.66 -24.84
N GLY A 340 9.84 11.78 -24.36
CA GLY A 340 10.68 12.68 -25.12
C GLY A 340 9.91 13.51 -26.15
N ASN A 341 10.57 13.76 -27.27
CA ASN A 341 10.04 14.56 -28.37
C ASN A 341 9.11 13.72 -29.26
N ARG A 342 7.88 13.50 -28.77
CA ARG A 342 6.81 12.72 -29.44
C ARG A 342 5.50 13.53 -29.57
N LEU A 343 4.45 12.92 -30.09
CA LEU A 343 3.21 13.61 -30.50
C LEU A 343 2.52 14.22 -29.29
N LYS A 344 2.37 13.47 -28.20
CA LYS A 344 1.62 13.94 -27.04
C LYS A 344 2.40 14.96 -26.21
N THR A 345 3.71 15.06 -26.41
CA THR A 345 4.54 16.21 -26.00
C THR A 345 4.19 17.46 -26.83
N CYS A 346 3.98 17.33 -28.15
CA CYS A 346 3.55 18.44 -29.01
C CYS A 346 2.15 18.97 -28.61
N ASP A 347 1.24 18.09 -28.19
CA ASP A 347 -0.06 18.51 -27.67
C ASP A 347 0.03 19.21 -26.31
N SER A 348 0.86 18.73 -25.39
CA SER A 348 1.14 19.46 -24.14
C SER A 348 1.81 20.83 -24.39
N LEU A 349 2.72 20.93 -25.37
CA LEU A 349 3.31 22.21 -25.79
C LEU A 349 2.26 23.19 -26.31
N TYR A 350 1.26 22.70 -27.05
CA TYR A 350 0.16 23.53 -27.55
C TYR A 350 -0.75 24.04 -26.42
N ASP A 351 -1.16 23.15 -25.51
CA ASP A 351 -2.04 23.50 -24.39
C ASP A 351 -1.40 24.58 -23.49
N VAL A 352 -0.12 24.40 -23.13
CA VAL A 352 0.62 25.39 -22.34
C VAL A 352 0.82 26.69 -23.13
N ALA A 353 1.07 26.64 -24.45
CA ALA A 353 1.18 27.83 -25.27
C ALA A 353 -0.13 28.62 -25.36
N ASP A 354 -1.29 27.97 -25.52
CA ASP A 354 -2.59 28.66 -25.52
C ASP A 354 -2.89 29.30 -24.16
N MET A 355 -2.63 28.58 -23.05
CA MET A 355 -2.75 29.14 -21.71
C MET A 355 -1.79 30.33 -21.48
N LEU A 356 -0.60 30.33 -22.07
CA LEU A 356 0.35 31.45 -22.01
C LEU A 356 -0.14 32.67 -22.81
N VAL A 357 -0.78 32.48 -23.96
CA VAL A 357 -1.44 33.58 -24.70
C VAL A 357 -2.55 34.21 -23.85
N ARG A 358 -3.34 33.39 -23.13
CA ARG A 358 -4.38 33.88 -22.20
C ARG A 358 -3.83 34.62 -20.98
N GLN A 359 -2.58 34.38 -20.60
CA GLN A 359 -1.84 35.16 -19.60
C GLN A 359 -1.09 36.38 -20.21
N GLU A 360 -1.36 36.75 -21.47
CA GLU A 360 -0.65 37.80 -22.24
C GLU A 360 0.86 37.53 -22.46
N ARG A 361 1.36 36.34 -22.11
CA ARG A 361 2.77 35.92 -22.21
C ARG A 361 3.15 35.42 -23.61
N VAL A 362 2.72 36.16 -24.63
CA VAL A 362 2.80 35.79 -26.07
C VAL A 362 4.21 35.40 -26.52
N SER A 363 5.26 36.05 -26.01
CA SER A 363 6.65 35.68 -26.34
C SER A 363 7.03 34.27 -25.89
N SER A 364 6.57 33.83 -24.70
CA SER A 364 6.82 32.47 -24.21
C SER A 364 6.00 31.43 -25.00
N ALA A 365 4.76 31.77 -25.36
CA ALA A 365 3.92 30.92 -26.21
C ALA A 365 4.55 30.67 -27.59
N ILE A 366 5.12 31.71 -28.23
CA ILE A 366 5.81 31.58 -29.52
C ILE A 366 7.00 30.62 -29.44
N GLU A 367 7.81 30.65 -28.37
CA GLU A 367 8.93 29.72 -28.23
C GLU A 367 8.49 28.25 -28.01
N LEU A 368 7.42 28.01 -27.24
CA LEU A 368 6.87 26.65 -27.11
C LEU A 368 6.27 26.14 -28.45
N LEU A 369 5.61 27.01 -29.21
CA LEU A 369 5.10 26.67 -30.54
C LEU A 369 6.23 26.41 -31.56
N LYS A 370 7.37 27.09 -31.45
CA LYS A 370 8.57 26.76 -32.25
C LYS A 370 9.15 25.39 -31.89
N GLN A 371 9.21 25.03 -30.60
CA GLN A 371 9.63 23.69 -30.16
C GLN A 371 8.67 22.63 -30.71
N LEU A 372 7.36 22.86 -30.64
CA LEU A 372 6.32 22.00 -31.19
C LEU A 372 6.52 21.77 -32.70
N VAL A 373 6.76 22.84 -33.47
CA VAL A 373 7.07 22.75 -34.91
C VAL A 373 8.33 21.90 -35.14
N ALA A 374 9.43 22.17 -34.44
CA ALA A 374 10.69 21.45 -34.62
C ALA A 374 10.59 19.95 -34.29
N ILE A 375 9.77 19.57 -33.30
CA ILE A 375 9.50 18.15 -32.99
C ILE A 375 8.62 17.54 -34.10
N SER A 376 7.56 18.23 -34.51
CA SER A 376 6.61 17.72 -35.52
C SER A 376 7.22 17.63 -36.92
N GLU A 377 8.32 18.33 -37.19
CA GLU A 377 9.11 18.18 -38.43
C GLU A 377 9.93 16.87 -38.47
N THR A 378 10.13 16.20 -37.33
CA THR A 378 10.86 14.92 -37.25
C THR A 378 9.96 13.69 -37.17
N LEU A 379 8.63 13.89 -37.18
CA LEU A 379 7.62 12.84 -36.96
C LEU A 379 6.60 12.85 -38.10
N THR A 380 6.61 11.80 -38.92
CA THR A 380 5.72 11.65 -40.10
C THR A 380 4.22 11.74 -39.75
N GLU A 381 3.88 11.27 -38.57
CA GLU A 381 2.53 11.19 -38.02
C GLU A 381 2.06 12.48 -37.30
N ALA A 382 2.93 13.49 -37.14
CA ALA A 382 2.63 14.73 -36.41
C ALA A 382 2.16 15.91 -37.29
N GLU A 383 1.77 15.65 -38.55
CA GLU A 383 1.38 16.71 -39.50
C GLU A 383 0.18 17.55 -39.04
N GLY A 384 -0.74 16.97 -38.25
CA GLY A 384 -1.87 17.68 -37.66
C GLY A 384 -1.41 18.71 -36.61
N GLN A 385 -0.55 18.28 -35.68
CA GLN A 385 0.08 19.15 -34.67
C GLN A 385 0.90 20.26 -35.33
N LEU A 386 1.65 19.93 -36.38
CA LEU A 386 2.41 20.89 -37.19
C LEU A 386 1.49 21.94 -37.85
N ALA A 387 0.35 21.53 -38.41
CA ALA A 387 -0.63 22.43 -39.01
C ALA A 387 -1.23 23.38 -37.95
N ARG A 388 -1.66 22.83 -36.81
CA ARG A 388 -2.25 23.57 -35.68
C ARG A 388 -1.27 24.58 -35.07
N ALA A 389 0.00 24.20 -34.90
CA ALA A 389 1.03 25.10 -34.42
C ALA A 389 1.34 26.24 -35.40
N ASN A 390 1.41 25.94 -36.70
CA ASN A 390 1.59 26.96 -37.74
C ASN A 390 0.38 27.91 -37.85
N TYR A 391 -0.85 27.42 -37.65
CA TYR A 391 -2.01 28.29 -37.51
C TYR A 391 -1.81 29.28 -36.36
N LYS A 392 -1.54 28.79 -35.14
CA LYS A 392 -1.43 29.64 -33.95
C LYS A 392 -0.27 30.64 -34.06
N LEU A 393 0.89 30.21 -34.55
CA LEU A 393 2.02 31.10 -34.86
C LEU A 393 1.64 32.19 -35.87
N SER A 394 0.87 31.87 -36.91
CA SER A 394 0.47 32.86 -37.92
C SER A 394 -0.38 34.00 -37.34
N VAL A 395 -1.24 33.69 -36.36
CA VAL A 395 -2.04 34.68 -35.62
C VAL A 395 -1.14 35.53 -34.72
N LEU A 396 -0.34 34.91 -33.85
CA LEU A 396 0.52 35.62 -32.88
C LEU A 396 1.62 36.47 -33.55
N TYR A 397 2.12 36.07 -34.72
CA TYR A 397 3.00 36.91 -35.54
C TYR A 397 2.25 38.08 -36.20
N GLY A 398 0.99 37.89 -36.61
CA GLY A 398 0.14 38.97 -37.13
C GLY A 398 -0.14 40.04 -36.08
N GLU A 399 -0.46 39.63 -34.85
CA GLU A 399 -0.65 40.52 -33.69
C GLU A 399 0.62 41.29 -33.29
N LYS A 400 1.80 40.75 -33.62
CA LYS A 400 3.11 41.41 -33.41
C LYS A 400 3.64 42.15 -34.65
N GLU A 401 2.80 42.39 -35.66
CA GLU A 401 3.16 43.04 -36.93
C GLU A 401 4.28 42.33 -37.73
N MET A 402 4.60 41.07 -37.39
CA MET A 402 5.58 40.21 -38.08
C MET A 402 4.95 39.56 -39.32
N LEU A 403 4.63 40.39 -40.31
CA LEU A 403 3.78 40.01 -41.45
C LEU A 403 4.39 38.93 -42.35
N ALA A 404 5.72 38.84 -42.46
CA ALA A 404 6.38 37.85 -43.32
C ALA A 404 6.30 36.44 -42.71
N GLU A 405 6.61 36.33 -41.42
CA GLU A 405 6.52 35.13 -40.61
C GLU A 405 5.07 34.66 -40.47
N SER A 406 4.14 35.61 -40.27
CA SER A 406 2.70 35.34 -40.27
C SER A 406 2.23 34.68 -41.56
N GLN A 407 2.59 35.24 -42.73
CA GLN A 407 2.21 34.67 -44.03
C GLN A 407 2.88 33.33 -44.34
N ALA A 408 4.14 33.14 -43.92
CA ALA A 408 4.84 31.86 -44.08
C ALA A 408 4.16 30.74 -43.28
N CYS A 409 3.90 30.98 -41.98
CA CYS A 409 3.18 30.03 -41.13
C CYS A 409 1.74 29.79 -41.63
N LYS A 410 1.02 30.83 -42.06
CA LYS A 410 -0.34 30.71 -42.62
C LYS A 410 -0.38 29.81 -43.86
N SER A 411 0.54 30.04 -44.79
CA SER A 411 0.64 29.25 -46.03
C SER A 411 0.94 27.77 -45.73
N ARG A 412 1.84 27.51 -44.77
CA ARG A 412 2.17 26.15 -44.33
C ARG A 412 1.01 25.45 -43.64
N ALA A 413 0.28 26.14 -42.76
CA ALA A 413 -0.88 25.60 -42.08
C ALA A 413 -1.97 25.17 -43.06
N ILE A 414 -2.32 26.04 -44.04
CA ILE A 414 -3.30 25.71 -45.09
C ILE A 414 -2.83 24.49 -45.90
N SER A 415 -1.57 24.47 -46.35
CA SER A 415 -1.05 23.35 -47.15
C SER A 415 -1.08 22.00 -46.43
N LEU A 416 -0.97 21.97 -45.10
CA LEU A 416 -1.07 20.74 -44.29
C LEU A 416 -2.54 20.35 -44.06
N ARG A 417 -3.40 21.30 -43.71
CA ARG A 417 -4.86 21.09 -43.60
C ARG A 417 -5.43 20.50 -44.89
N ASP A 418 -5.07 21.08 -46.03
CA ASP A 418 -5.60 20.71 -47.35
C ASP A 418 -5.04 19.38 -47.89
N LYS A 419 -3.96 18.85 -47.25
CA LYS A 419 -3.42 17.50 -47.45
C LYS A 419 -4.18 16.48 -46.59
N LEU A 420 -4.32 16.76 -45.28
CA LEU A 420 -4.93 15.86 -44.30
C LEU A 420 -6.46 15.77 -44.45
N ARG A 421 -7.10 16.88 -44.83
CA ARG A 421 -8.54 17.00 -45.04
C ARG A 421 -8.84 17.70 -46.36
N PRO A 422 -8.75 16.99 -47.50
CA PRO A 422 -8.96 17.57 -48.83
C PRO A 422 -10.36 18.19 -49.03
N GLU A 423 -11.35 17.79 -48.23
CA GLU A 423 -12.69 18.36 -48.17
C GLU A 423 -12.76 19.73 -47.48
N SER A 424 -11.72 20.13 -46.75
CA SER A 424 -11.70 21.37 -45.95
C SER A 424 -11.11 22.59 -46.67
N LYS A 425 -10.78 22.49 -47.96
CA LYS A 425 -10.06 23.53 -48.73
C LYS A 425 -10.73 24.90 -48.70
N ASP A 426 -12.04 24.95 -48.93
CA ASP A 426 -12.82 26.20 -48.98
C ASP A 426 -13.36 26.66 -47.62
N ILE A 427 -12.99 25.98 -46.52
CA ILE A 427 -13.44 26.32 -45.15
C ILE A 427 -12.59 27.49 -44.59
N PRO A 428 -13.17 28.41 -43.78
CA PRO A 428 -12.45 29.52 -43.15
C PRO A 428 -11.14 29.14 -42.42
N PHE A 429 -10.24 30.14 -42.33
CA PHE A 429 -8.98 30.04 -41.61
C PHE A 429 -9.20 30.35 -40.11
N GLU A 430 -9.84 29.43 -39.41
CA GLU A 430 -10.29 29.58 -38.02
C GLU A 430 -9.75 28.45 -37.13
N GLU A 431 -9.49 28.74 -35.86
CA GLU A 431 -8.84 27.79 -34.93
C GLU A 431 -9.62 26.48 -34.80
N SER A 432 -10.94 26.53 -34.82
CA SER A 432 -11.83 25.36 -34.77
C SER A 432 -11.52 24.32 -35.85
N GLU A 433 -11.03 24.72 -37.02
CA GLU A 433 -10.75 23.82 -38.14
C GLU A 433 -9.37 23.18 -38.01
N PHE A 434 -8.40 23.91 -37.45
CA PHE A 434 -7.09 23.36 -37.13
C PHE A 434 -7.11 22.49 -35.88
N MET A 435 -8.00 22.76 -34.92
CA MET A 435 -8.25 21.88 -33.78
C MET A 435 -8.79 20.50 -34.21
N LYS A 436 -9.52 20.39 -35.33
CA LYS A 436 -10.00 19.10 -35.89
C LYS A 436 -8.92 18.25 -36.57
N LEU A 437 -7.70 18.79 -36.75
CA LEU A 437 -6.56 18.04 -37.29
C LEU A 437 -5.82 17.22 -36.23
N CYS A 438 -6.14 17.44 -34.95
CA CYS A 438 -5.68 16.66 -33.81
C CYS A 438 -6.89 16.14 -33.03
N LEU A 439 -6.71 15.05 -32.29
CA LEU A 439 -7.74 14.57 -31.36
C LEU A 439 -7.87 15.50 -30.15
N PHE A 440 -9.03 15.46 -29.50
CA PHE A 440 -9.17 16.11 -28.20
C PHE A 440 -8.58 15.25 -27.07
N MET A 441 -8.78 13.93 -27.07
CA MET A 441 -8.42 13.05 -25.93
C MET A 441 -7.20 12.15 -26.16
N LEU A 442 -6.01 12.74 -26.32
CA LEU A 442 -4.77 11.98 -26.57
C LEU A 442 -4.23 11.16 -25.40
N TRP A 443 -4.77 11.29 -24.19
CA TRP A 443 -4.52 10.36 -23.07
C TRP A 443 -5.79 10.28 -22.20
N ALA A 444 -6.84 9.63 -22.71
CA ALA A 444 -8.01 9.23 -21.89
C ALA A 444 -8.42 7.76 -22.08
N THR A 445 -7.70 7.03 -22.96
CA THR A 445 -8.02 5.68 -23.45
C THR A 445 -8.04 4.57 -22.39
N GLU A 446 -7.37 4.76 -21.25
CA GLU A 446 -7.41 3.85 -20.09
C GLU A 446 -7.70 4.59 -18.76
N ALA A 447 -8.27 5.79 -18.81
CA ALA A 447 -8.21 6.75 -17.71
C ALA A 447 -8.74 6.24 -16.34
N THR A 448 -9.70 5.30 -16.34
CA THR A 448 -10.56 5.02 -15.18
C THR A 448 -11.08 3.57 -15.11
N GLU A 449 -10.20 2.57 -15.25
CA GLU A 449 -10.64 1.15 -15.23
C GLU A 449 -10.57 0.42 -13.86
N ARG A 450 -9.83 0.91 -12.86
CA ARG A 450 -9.75 0.24 -11.53
C ARG A 450 -9.62 1.21 -10.34
N VAL A 451 -10.74 1.48 -9.63
CA VAL A 451 -10.98 1.29 -8.16
C VAL A 451 -12.39 1.83 -7.82
N ILE A 452 -13.33 0.94 -7.50
CA ILE A 452 -14.52 1.08 -6.61
C ILE A 452 -14.73 -0.37 -6.08
N PHE A 453 -14.99 -0.70 -4.80
CA PHE A 453 -15.88 -0.16 -3.76
C PHE A 453 -15.11 0.19 -2.46
N LYS A 454 -15.65 0.99 -1.51
CA LYS A 454 -17.06 1.29 -1.16
C LYS A 454 -17.30 2.78 -0.89
N VAL A 455 -18.47 3.31 -1.24
CA VAL A 455 -19.31 4.21 -0.41
C VAL A 455 -20.77 4.14 -0.87
N GLY A 456 -21.73 4.15 0.06
CA GLY A 456 -23.10 4.61 -0.19
C GLY A 456 -23.99 4.52 1.07
N PRO A 457 -24.95 5.43 1.30
CA PRO A 457 -25.04 6.82 0.82
C PRO A 457 -25.50 7.85 1.90
N GLN A 458 -25.60 9.13 1.49
CA GLN A 458 -26.30 10.27 2.14
C GLN A 458 -25.64 11.05 3.31
N ILE A 459 -24.91 12.10 2.91
CA ILE A 459 -25.22 13.53 3.16
C ILE A 459 -26.12 13.87 4.37
N ALA A 460 -25.56 14.61 5.34
CA ALA A 460 -26.19 15.79 5.95
C ALA A 460 -25.15 16.70 6.62
N PHE A 461 -24.84 17.86 6.02
CA PHE A 461 -24.06 18.91 6.70
C PHE A 461 -24.96 19.74 7.61
N ARG A 462 -24.55 19.95 8.87
CA ARG A 462 -24.80 21.22 9.57
C ARG A 462 -23.70 21.51 10.59
N THR A 463 -23.17 22.72 10.49
CA THR A 463 -22.28 23.31 11.49
C THR A 463 -23.10 23.81 12.68
N ASP A 464 -22.59 23.58 13.89
CA ASP A 464 -22.36 24.68 14.83
C ASP A 464 -21.21 24.30 15.76
N ARG A 465 -20.37 25.28 16.10
CA ARG A 465 -19.29 25.12 17.09
C ARG A 465 -19.77 25.75 18.39
N ASP A 466 -20.06 24.93 19.40
CA ASP A 466 -20.05 25.42 20.78
C ASP A 466 -19.57 24.35 21.76
N ARG A 467 -18.96 24.78 22.86
CA ARG A 467 -18.31 23.89 23.83
C ARG A 467 -19.32 23.34 24.84
N GLN A 468 -19.45 22.02 24.94
CA GLN A 468 -20.02 21.36 26.13
C GLN A 468 -19.26 20.08 26.50
N TRP A 469 -18.47 20.16 27.57
CA TRP A 469 -17.74 19.04 28.18
C TRP A 469 -18.63 18.27 29.18
N ASP A 470 -19.88 17.97 28.79
CA ASP A 470 -20.94 17.46 29.68
C ASP A 470 -21.48 16.06 29.28
N ARG A 471 -20.70 15.26 28.53
CA ARG A 471 -21.03 13.85 28.22
C ARG A 471 -19.83 12.92 28.31
N VAL A 472 -19.34 12.70 29.52
CA VAL A 472 -18.41 11.60 29.86
C VAL A 472 -19.12 10.58 30.76
N GLU A 473 -20.22 10.01 30.25
CA GLU A 473 -20.86 8.83 30.85
C GLU A 473 -21.17 7.77 29.77
N ASN A 474 -20.45 6.65 29.84
CA ASN A 474 -20.86 5.33 29.35
C ASN A 474 -21.21 5.17 27.86
N ALA A 475 -20.55 5.90 26.96
CA ALA A 475 -20.40 5.41 25.60
C ALA A 475 -19.54 4.12 25.61
N LYS A 476 -20.10 3.01 25.12
CA LYS A 476 -19.37 1.77 24.84
C LYS A 476 -18.97 1.71 23.36
N PRO A 477 -17.82 1.11 23.00
CA PRO A 477 -17.42 0.97 21.59
C PRO A 477 -18.48 0.24 20.75
N ARG A 478 -18.99 0.88 19.69
CA ARG A 478 -20.11 0.33 18.89
C ARG A 478 -19.72 -0.72 17.84
N ALA A 479 -18.43 -1.01 17.68
CA ALA A 479 -17.94 -1.97 16.68
C ALA A 479 -16.90 -2.92 17.30
N THR A 480 -17.08 -4.22 17.05
CA THR A 480 -16.17 -5.27 17.49
C THR A 480 -15.21 -5.69 16.38
N SER A 481 -14.08 -6.27 16.76
CA SER A 481 -13.21 -6.97 15.80
C SER A 481 -13.92 -8.22 15.28
N VAL A 482 -13.87 -8.44 13.96
CA VAL A 482 -14.42 -9.64 13.32
C VAL A 482 -13.56 -10.88 13.63
N LEU A 483 -12.32 -10.67 14.10
CA LEU A 483 -11.30 -11.71 14.32
C LEU A 483 -11.36 -12.35 15.71
N SER A 484 -12.02 -11.73 16.69
CA SER A 484 -12.09 -12.24 18.08
C SER A 484 -12.88 -13.54 18.23
N GLY A 485 -13.71 -13.88 17.23
CA GLY A 485 -14.64 -15.01 17.21
C GLY A 485 -15.86 -14.85 18.13
N TYR A 486 -15.64 -14.33 19.35
CA TYR A 486 -16.65 -14.05 20.36
C TYR A 486 -16.61 -12.59 20.81
N GLU A 487 -17.63 -12.16 21.55
CA GLU A 487 -17.61 -10.85 22.20
C GLU A 487 -16.52 -10.75 23.28
N SER A 488 -16.06 -9.53 23.55
CA SER A 488 -15.09 -9.27 24.61
C SER A 488 -15.66 -9.64 26.00
N PRO A 489 -14.94 -10.40 26.84
CA PRO A 489 -15.50 -10.99 28.07
C PRO A 489 -15.82 -9.94 29.14
N VAL A 490 -16.75 -10.28 30.05
CA VAL A 490 -17.23 -9.42 31.15
C VAL A 490 -16.89 -9.92 32.56
N ASP A 491 -16.58 -11.20 32.75
CA ASP A 491 -16.02 -11.73 34.02
C ASP A 491 -14.52 -12.05 33.84
N VAL A 492 -13.65 -11.10 34.16
CA VAL A 492 -12.19 -11.22 34.03
C VAL A 492 -11.55 -11.51 35.39
N ALA A 493 -11.99 -10.80 36.43
CA ALA A 493 -11.44 -10.79 37.79
C ALA A 493 -12.25 -11.62 38.80
N GLY A 494 -13.39 -12.20 38.41
CA GLY A 494 -14.19 -13.03 39.29
C GLY A 494 -13.51 -14.37 39.60
N ASN A 495 -13.76 -14.90 40.81
CA ASN A 495 -13.15 -16.15 41.29
C ASN A 495 -13.45 -17.40 40.41
N LYS A 496 -14.43 -17.31 39.50
CA LYS A 496 -14.82 -18.37 38.53
C LYS A 496 -14.43 -18.02 37.07
N SER A 497 -13.78 -16.89 36.84
CA SER A 497 -13.25 -16.53 35.53
C SER A 497 -12.09 -17.43 35.14
N LEU A 498 -12.05 -17.83 33.87
CA LEU A 498 -10.92 -18.53 33.28
C LEU A 498 -9.71 -17.59 33.16
N VAL A 499 -9.90 -16.28 33.00
CA VAL A 499 -8.80 -15.29 33.04
C VAL A 499 -8.21 -15.19 34.44
N SER A 500 -9.04 -15.20 35.48
CA SER A 500 -8.56 -15.29 36.88
C SER A 500 -7.91 -16.62 37.24
N ALA A 501 -8.18 -17.70 36.50
CA ALA A 501 -7.41 -18.95 36.60
C ALA A 501 -6.06 -18.84 35.88
N ALA A 502 -6.05 -18.32 34.65
CA ALA A 502 -4.85 -18.07 33.85
C ALA A 502 -3.86 -17.11 34.55
N TRP A 503 -4.34 -16.01 35.14
CA TRP A 503 -3.52 -15.08 35.90
C TRP A 503 -2.83 -15.73 37.11
N ARG A 504 -3.53 -16.62 37.83
CA ARG A 504 -2.94 -17.41 38.92
C ARG A 504 -1.90 -18.40 38.41
N ASN A 505 -2.08 -18.99 37.23
CA ASN A 505 -1.07 -19.83 36.59
C ASN A 505 0.17 -19.02 36.19
N ALA A 506 -0.01 -17.90 35.48
CA ALA A 506 1.08 -17.01 35.06
C ALA A 506 1.91 -16.51 36.26
N THR A 507 1.24 -16.01 37.30
CA THR A 507 1.91 -15.53 38.52
C THR A 507 2.54 -16.65 39.34
N ALA A 508 2.01 -17.88 39.32
CA ALA A 508 2.69 -19.05 39.88
C ALA A 508 3.96 -19.42 39.10
N THR A 509 3.95 -19.32 37.77
CA THR A 509 5.14 -19.51 36.92
C THR A 509 6.20 -18.43 37.21
N LEU A 510 5.80 -17.16 37.35
CA LEU A 510 6.72 -16.09 37.75
C LEU A 510 7.30 -16.33 39.16
N LEU A 511 6.48 -16.79 40.12
CA LEU A 511 6.98 -17.18 41.45
C LEU A 511 7.97 -18.36 41.37
N LYS A 512 7.72 -19.36 40.52
CA LYS A 512 8.68 -20.46 40.27
C LYS A 512 10.00 -19.93 39.71
N TYR A 513 9.96 -19.01 38.75
CA TYR A 513 11.16 -18.40 38.17
C TYR A 513 11.96 -17.57 39.17
N LEU A 514 11.28 -16.98 40.17
CA LEU A 514 11.91 -16.25 41.28
C LEU A 514 12.54 -17.18 42.34
N SER A 515 12.04 -18.40 42.53
CA SER A 515 12.60 -19.38 43.48
C SER A 515 13.64 -20.33 42.87
N ASP A 516 13.38 -20.85 41.68
CA ASP A 516 14.06 -22.03 41.12
C ASP A 516 15.17 -21.67 40.12
N GLY A 517 15.51 -20.39 40.01
CA GLY A 517 16.44 -19.81 39.01
C GLY A 517 17.91 -20.21 39.19
N ASN A 518 18.20 -21.50 39.26
CA ASN A 518 19.50 -22.15 39.40
C ASN A 518 19.53 -23.59 38.83
N GLU A 519 18.46 -24.07 38.16
CA GLU A 519 18.42 -25.37 37.46
C GLU A 519 19.13 -25.30 36.10
N ASP A 520 19.87 -26.36 35.73
CA ASP A 520 20.58 -26.46 34.44
C ASP A 520 19.59 -26.47 33.25
N GLY A 521 19.88 -25.64 32.24
CA GLY A 521 19.07 -25.53 31.02
C GLY A 521 17.99 -24.44 31.04
N VAL A 522 17.80 -23.73 32.15
CA VAL A 522 16.88 -22.58 32.25
C VAL A 522 17.44 -21.36 31.48
N PRO A 523 16.63 -20.60 30.70
CA PRO A 523 17.11 -19.41 29.98
C PRO A 523 17.72 -18.34 30.90
N VAL A 524 18.79 -17.68 30.44
CA VAL A 524 19.57 -16.70 31.22
C VAL A 524 18.69 -15.56 31.77
N ALA A 525 17.68 -15.11 31.02
CA ALA A 525 16.72 -14.11 31.48
C ALA A 525 15.87 -14.61 32.67
N VAL A 526 15.41 -15.86 32.64
CA VAL A 526 14.63 -16.46 33.73
C VAL A 526 15.47 -16.53 35.01
N ALA A 527 16.72 -17.01 34.92
CA ALA A 527 17.63 -17.07 36.07
C ALA A 527 17.98 -15.68 36.65
N ALA A 528 17.98 -14.63 35.82
CA ALA A 528 18.22 -13.25 36.23
C ALA A 528 17.00 -12.56 36.87
N MET A 529 15.78 -13.09 36.73
CA MET A 529 14.54 -12.43 37.14
C MET A 529 14.52 -12.01 38.62
N LYS A 530 15.08 -12.83 39.50
CA LYS A 530 15.24 -12.57 40.95
C LYS A 530 16.08 -11.33 41.31
N ASN A 531 16.84 -10.79 40.35
CA ASN A 531 17.68 -9.61 40.56
C ASN A 531 17.03 -8.30 40.09
N ILE A 532 15.91 -8.36 39.35
CA ILE A 532 15.29 -7.20 38.68
C ILE A 532 13.94 -6.87 39.32
N THR A 533 13.69 -5.58 39.59
CA THR A 533 12.41 -5.13 40.19
C THR A 533 11.39 -4.86 39.10
N PHE A 534 10.15 -5.34 39.27
CA PHE A 534 9.07 -5.16 38.30
C PHE A 534 7.67 -5.18 38.93
N SER A 535 6.72 -4.56 38.23
CA SER A 535 5.28 -4.62 38.50
C SER A 535 4.53 -4.94 37.20
N VAL A 536 3.58 -5.86 37.28
CA VAL A 536 2.64 -6.23 36.21
C VAL A 536 1.22 -5.90 36.67
N GLY A 537 0.36 -5.38 35.80
CA GLY A 537 -1.06 -5.19 36.11
C GLY A 537 -1.97 -5.30 34.89
N MET A 538 -3.04 -6.08 35.03
CA MET A 538 -4.13 -6.20 34.05
C MET A 538 -5.06 -4.99 34.06
N PHE A 539 -5.85 -4.87 32.99
CA PHE A 539 -7.03 -4.02 32.94
C PHE A 539 -8.06 -4.55 31.93
N SER A 540 -9.32 -4.15 32.09
CA SER A 540 -10.42 -4.41 31.16
C SER A 540 -11.40 -3.24 31.20
N VAL A 541 -11.99 -2.92 30.05
CA VAL A 541 -13.10 -1.96 29.94
C VAL A 541 -14.38 -2.54 30.56
N ASN A 542 -14.63 -3.83 30.32
CA ASN A 542 -15.84 -4.52 30.78
C ASN A 542 -15.79 -4.89 32.27
N ASP A 543 -14.59 -5.17 32.81
CA ASP A 543 -14.39 -5.54 34.21
C ASP A 543 -13.37 -4.61 34.91
N PRO A 544 -13.83 -3.54 35.58
CA PRO A 544 -12.97 -2.66 36.35
C PRO A 544 -12.25 -3.35 37.53
N ALA A 545 -12.67 -4.54 37.97
CA ALA A 545 -11.94 -5.27 39.00
C ALA A 545 -10.68 -5.98 38.45
N ALA A 546 -10.53 -6.11 37.13
CA ALA A 546 -9.29 -6.57 36.49
C ALA A 546 -8.09 -5.68 36.86
N SER A 547 -8.32 -4.39 37.14
CA SER A 547 -7.28 -3.47 37.63
C SER A 547 -6.64 -3.90 38.96
N LYS A 548 -7.25 -4.84 39.70
CA LYS A 548 -6.72 -5.40 40.97
C LYS A 548 -5.88 -6.67 40.75
N MET A 549 -5.88 -7.22 39.54
CA MET A 549 -5.03 -8.35 39.16
C MET A 549 -3.63 -7.81 38.84
N GLN A 550 -2.83 -7.63 39.89
CA GLN A 550 -1.46 -7.11 39.81
C GLN A 550 -0.46 -8.06 40.48
N PHE A 551 0.79 -8.01 40.04
CA PHE A 551 1.90 -8.79 40.56
C PHE A 551 3.13 -7.90 40.69
N HIS A 552 3.71 -7.87 41.90
CA HIS A 552 4.77 -6.94 42.27
C HIS A 552 5.95 -7.70 42.83
N TYR A 553 7.14 -7.50 42.25
CA TYR A 553 8.38 -8.07 42.75
C TYR A 553 9.42 -6.97 42.99
N THR A 554 9.93 -6.92 44.22
CA THR A 554 11.07 -6.05 44.59
C THR A 554 12.30 -6.92 44.73
N SER A 555 13.30 -6.68 43.90
CA SER A 555 14.58 -7.39 43.94
C SER A 555 15.48 -6.87 45.08
N PRO A 556 16.52 -7.62 45.47
CA PRO A 556 17.46 -7.21 46.51
C PRO A 556 18.15 -5.85 46.25
N GLU A 557 18.27 -5.45 44.98
CA GLU A 557 18.77 -4.14 44.54
C GLU A 557 17.92 -2.99 45.13
N ILE A 558 16.61 -2.98 44.82
CA ILE A 558 15.70 -1.92 45.25
C ILE A 558 15.33 -2.06 46.74
N ALA A 559 15.23 -3.28 47.25
CA ALA A 559 14.96 -3.53 48.67
C ALA A 559 16.06 -2.96 49.59
N ASN A 560 17.28 -2.76 49.09
CA ASN A 560 18.40 -2.16 49.83
C ASN A 560 18.85 -0.80 49.27
N ALA A 561 18.10 -0.19 48.35
CA ALA A 561 18.46 1.09 47.75
C ALA A 561 18.43 2.24 48.77
N LEU A 562 19.43 3.13 48.70
CA LEU A 562 19.55 4.32 49.57
C LEU A 562 18.54 5.42 49.22
N ASN A 563 18.06 5.42 47.97
CA ASN A 563 17.11 6.36 47.41
C ASN A 563 15.97 5.57 46.76
N GLY A 564 14.76 6.13 46.72
CA GLY A 564 13.60 5.48 46.12
C GLY A 564 12.65 4.85 47.14
N THR A 565 11.75 3.99 46.66
CA THR A 565 11.04 3.02 47.49
C THR A 565 11.90 1.78 47.72
N ASN A 566 11.75 1.14 48.89
CA ASN A 566 12.31 -0.19 49.17
C ASN A 566 11.29 -1.33 49.00
N LYS A 567 10.08 -1.03 48.52
CA LYS A 567 9.04 -2.03 48.18
C LYS A 567 8.09 -1.49 47.11
N VAL A 568 7.84 -2.26 46.06
CA VAL A 568 6.96 -1.85 44.95
C VAL A 568 5.51 -2.34 45.10
N ASP A 569 4.59 -1.54 44.59
CA ASP A 569 3.13 -1.75 44.55
C ASP A 569 2.51 -1.04 43.33
N GLY A 570 1.18 -1.13 43.16
CA GLY A 570 0.48 -0.52 42.02
C GLY A 570 0.53 1.02 41.94
N ASN A 571 0.95 1.72 43.00
CA ASN A 571 1.11 3.18 43.06
C ASN A 571 2.57 3.62 42.97
N THR A 572 3.49 2.68 42.80
CA THR A 572 4.93 2.92 42.68
C THR A 572 5.26 3.49 41.32
N ILE A 573 6.06 4.55 41.30
CA ILE A 573 6.42 5.32 40.12
C ILE A 573 7.66 4.71 39.46
N TYR A 574 7.58 4.52 38.14
CA TYR A 574 8.68 4.10 37.27
C TYR A 574 8.83 5.11 36.12
N ARG A 575 10.05 5.28 35.59
CA ARG A 575 10.21 5.82 34.23
C ARG A 575 9.72 4.76 33.24
N MET A 576 8.91 5.18 32.26
CA MET A 576 8.30 4.25 31.31
C MET A 576 9.12 4.03 30.03
N ALA A 577 10.19 4.81 29.84
CA ALA A 577 10.97 4.84 28.61
C ALA A 577 10.04 5.00 27.37
N SER A 578 10.33 4.31 26.27
CA SER A 578 9.64 4.50 24.97
C SER A 578 8.17 4.09 24.90
N VAL A 579 7.57 3.56 25.98
CA VAL A 579 6.09 3.55 26.17
C VAL A 579 5.51 4.96 26.00
N THR A 580 6.27 5.98 26.42
CA THR A 580 5.99 7.41 26.23
C THR A 580 5.49 7.76 24.83
N LYS A 581 6.01 7.11 23.78
CA LYS A 581 5.65 7.42 22.39
C LYS A 581 4.14 7.29 22.12
N ALA A 582 3.44 6.37 22.80
CA ALA A 582 1.98 6.25 22.70
C ALA A 582 1.24 7.49 23.23
N PHE A 583 1.73 8.09 24.32
CA PHE A 583 1.20 9.35 24.85
C PHE A 583 1.47 10.51 23.89
N THR A 584 2.63 10.55 23.24
CA THR A 584 3.00 11.60 22.27
C THR A 584 2.09 11.59 21.04
N VAL A 585 1.74 10.41 20.51
CA VAL A 585 0.76 10.34 19.41
C VAL A 585 -0.63 10.72 19.89
N LEU A 586 -1.07 10.24 21.08
CA LEU A 586 -2.39 10.61 21.62
C LEU A 586 -2.52 12.11 21.85
N ALA A 587 -1.50 12.77 22.41
CA ALA A 587 -1.45 14.21 22.58
C ALA A 587 -1.61 14.95 21.24
N GLY A 588 -0.92 14.50 20.19
CA GLY A 588 -1.08 15.04 18.84
C GLY A 588 -2.46 14.77 18.23
N LEU A 589 -3.10 13.64 18.55
CA LEU A 589 -4.44 13.29 18.03
C LEU A 589 -5.56 14.09 18.73
N LEU A 590 -5.30 14.61 19.92
CA LEU A 590 -6.24 15.43 20.70
C LEU A 590 -6.14 16.93 20.39
N GLU A 591 -4.91 17.46 20.28
CA GLU A 591 -4.70 18.91 20.14
C GLU A 591 -4.49 19.40 18.69
N LEU A 592 -4.18 18.51 17.72
CA LEU A 592 -3.89 18.92 16.33
C LEU A 592 -5.05 18.64 15.37
N ASP A 593 -5.38 19.62 14.53
CA ASP A 593 -6.23 19.42 13.35
C ASP A 593 -5.69 18.30 12.45
N SER A 594 -6.58 17.50 11.86
CA SER A 594 -6.23 16.33 11.05
C SER A 594 -5.33 16.68 9.86
N THR A 595 -5.45 17.89 9.30
CA THR A 595 -4.62 18.36 8.18
C THR A 595 -3.16 18.65 8.55
N HIS A 596 -2.82 18.81 9.84
CA HIS A 596 -1.42 18.94 10.26
C HIS A 596 -0.62 17.66 10.09
N TRP A 597 -1.28 16.50 10.17
CA TRP A 597 -0.60 15.22 10.26
C TRP A 597 0.20 14.85 9.01
N ASP A 598 -0.32 15.21 7.84
CA ASP A 598 0.29 14.88 6.55
C ASP A 598 1.01 16.06 5.89
N ARG A 599 1.21 17.16 6.64
CA ARG A 599 2.05 18.30 6.25
C ARG A 599 3.53 18.07 6.62
N PRO A 600 4.48 18.73 5.93
CA PRO A 600 5.92 18.65 6.23
C PRO A 600 6.26 19.10 7.66
N ILE A 601 7.29 18.50 8.26
CA ILE A 601 7.81 18.92 9.57
C ILE A 601 8.42 20.34 9.53
N THR A 602 8.89 20.79 8.36
CA THR A 602 9.37 22.15 8.12
C THR A 602 8.29 23.21 8.36
N ASP A 603 7.01 22.91 8.15
CA ASP A 603 5.89 23.82 8.47
C ASP A 603 5.78 24.13 9.98
N PHE A 604 6.36 23.28 10.83
CA PHE A 604 6.19 23.30 12.29
C PHE A 604 7.50 23.44 13.08
N VAL A 605 8.65 23.27 12.41
CA VAL A 605 9.99 23.34 13.02
C VAL A 605 10.86 24.32 12.21
N PRO A 606 10.87 25.62 12.59
CA PRO A 606 11.55 26.67 11.82
C PRO A 606 13.05 26.44 11.58
N THR A 607 13.75 25.77 12.49
CA THR A 607 15.17 25.40 12.34
C THR A 607 15.37 24.49 11.13
N LEU A 608 14.52 23.47 10.95
CA LEU A 608 14.57 22.56 9.80
C LEU A 608 14.17 23.28 8.51
N ALA A 609 13.14 24.13 8.54
CA ALA A 609 12.77 24.94 7.37
C ALA A 609 13.92 25.87 6.93
N ASN A 610 14.60 26.50 7.88
CA ASN A 610 15.77 27.33 7.60
C ASN A 610 16.94 26.49 7.06
N TYR A 611 17.15 25.27 7.55
CA TYR A 611 18.15 24.36 7.00
C TYR A 611 17.83 23.96 5.54
N THR A 612 16.62 23.47 5.26
CA THR A 612 16.20 23.10 3.89
C THR A 612 16.29 24.27 2.91
N ASN A 613 15.89 25.48 3.33
CA ASN A 613 15.97 26.67 2.48
C ASN A 613 17.41 27.15 2.20
N ASN A 614 18.38 26.85 3.09
CA ASN A 614 19.78 27.26 2.93
C ASN A 614 20.69 26.14 2.39
N THR A 615 20.17 24.93 2.19
CA THR A 615 20.87 23.76 1.63
C THR A 615 20.16 23.28 0.36
N PRO A 616 20.18 24.04 -0.76
CA PRO A 616 19.26 23.84 -1.86
C PRO A 616 19.85 22.88 -2.90
N GLY A 617 19.42 21.62 -2.88
CA GLY A 617 19.48 20.74 -4.05
C GLY A 617 20.87 20.29 -4.49
N GLU A 618 21.65 19.71 -3.57
CA GLU A 618 22.38 18.50 -3.96
C GLU A 618 21.34 17.36 -3.99
N ASP A 619 21.19 16.68 -5.14
CA ASP A 619 20.31 15.51 -5.31
C ASP A 619 20.90 14.28 -4.60
N ASP A 620 21.14 14.39 -3.29
CA ASP A 620 21.75 13.36 -2.44
C ASP A 620 20.82 12.91 -1.29
N PRO A 621 19.78 12.13 -1.60
CA PRO A 621 18.94 11.47 -0.59
C PRO A 621 19.68 10.33 0.17
N THR A 622 20.98 10.13 -0.06
CA THR A 622 21.80 9.16 0.68
C THR A 622 22.58 9.80 1.84
N HIS A 623 22.84 11.11 1.78
CA HIS A 623 23.52 11.86 2.84
C HIS A 623 22.69 13.01 3.44
N ILE A 624 21.64 13.49 2.76
CA ILE A 624 20.79 14.60 3.22
C ILE A 624 19.37 14.09 3.51
N THR A 625 18.84 14.39 4.70
CA THR A 625 17.45 14.06 5.04
C THR A 625 16.48 15.04 4.38
N GLU A 626 15.52 14.53 3.61
CA GLU A 626 14.50 15.31 2.90
C GLU A 626 13.41 15.83 3.86
N TRP A 627 13.75 16.83 4.68
CA TRP A 627 12.89 17.36 5.75
C TRP A 627 11.56 17.96 5.25
N ASP A 628 11.48 18.38 4.00
CA ASP A 628 10.25 18.84 3.33
C ASP A 628 9.29 17.69 2.97
N LYS A 629 9.74 16.43 3.00
CA LYS A 629 8.91 15.23 2.76
C LYS A 629 8.61 14.43 4.03
N VAL A 630 9.28 14.75 5.14
CA VAL A 630 9.04 14.14 6.46
C VAL A 630 7.76 14.74 7.07
N THR A 631 6.70 13.94 7.28
CA THR A 631 5.43 14.40 7.87
C THR A 631 5.25 13.92 9.31
N LEU A 632 4.33 14.55 10.07
CA LEU A 632 4.02 14.13 11.44
C LEU A 632 3.46 12.69 11.48
N SER A 633 2.68 12.29 10.48
CA SER A 633 2.21 10.91 10.27
C SER A 633 3.38 9.94 10.12
N ALA A 634 4.36 10.29 9.29
CA ALA A 634 5.53 9.43 9.06
C ALA A 634 6.42 9.32 10.31
N LEU A 635 6.59 10.42 11.06
CA LEU A 635 7.31 10.46 12.34
C LEU A 635 6.62 9.59 13.40
N ALA A 636 5.30 9.72 13.55
CA ALA A 636 4.51 8.92 14.47
C ALA A 636 4.50 7.42 14.13
N ALA A 637 4.55 7.08 12.83
CA ALA A 637 4.54 5.70 12.32
C ALA A 637 5.94 5.06 12.21
N GLN A 638 7.00 5.73 12.70
CA GLN A 638 8.39 5.28 12.54
C GLN A 638 8.80 4.99 11.08
N ILE A 639 8.18 5.66 10.10
CA ILE A 639 8.41 5.47 8.66
C ILE A 639 8.94 6.75 7.99
N ALA A 640 9.30 7.77 8.77
CA ALA A 640 9.95 8.99 8.28
C ALA A 640 11.39 8.79 7.81
N GLY A 641 12.03 7.65 8.11
CA GLY A 641 13.40 7.35 7.68
C GLY A 641 14.51 8.19 8.34
N VAL A 642 14.15 9.11 9.23
CA VAL A 642 15.08 10.00 9.96
C VAL A 642 16.12 9.24 10.80
N PRO A 643 17.31 9.84 11.07
CA PRO A 643 18.34 9.23 11.90
C PRO A 643 17.81 8.70 13.23
N ARG A 644 18.23 7.50 13.63
CA ARG A 644 17.69 6.78 14.79
C ARG A 644 17.66 7.61 16.08
N ASP A 645 18.82 8.14 16.47
CA ASP A 645 19.05 8.76 17.78
C ASP A 645 19.70 10.16 17.64
N PRO A 646 19.41 11.10 18.55
CA PRO A 646 20.13 12.37 18.62
C PRO A 646 21.58 12.13 19.08
N PHE A 647 22.50 13.01 18.68
CA PHE A 647 23.96 12.79 18.72
C PHE A 647 24.59 12.48 20.11
N LEU A 648 23.85 12.58 21.21
CA LEU A 648 24.34 12.18 22.54
C LEU A 648 23.98 10.74 22.95
N VAL A 649 23.20 10.02 22.14
CA VAL A 649 22.70 8.67 22.47
C VAL A 649 23.29 7.64 21.52
N GLY A 650 24.31 6.92 21.99
CA GLY A 650 24.90 5.76 21.30
C GLY A 650 26.13 6.02 20.43
N GLU A 651 26.54 7.27 20.25
CA GLU A 651 27.71 7.62 19.42
C GLU A 651 29.04 7.10 19.96
N ILE A 652 29.96 6.78 19.05
CA ILE A 652 31.27 6.19 19.35
C ILE A 652 32.35 7.27 19.28
N ILE A 653 32.31 8.21 20.24
CA ILE A 653 33.26 9.33 20.33
C ILE A 653 34.54 9.02 21.14
N ASP A 654 34.60 7.86 21.80
CA ASP A 654 35.73 7.41 22.62
C ASP A 654 36.92 7.01 21.72
N PRO A 655 38.08 7.69 21.78
CA PRO A 655 39.23 7.41 20.91
C PRO A 655 39.76 5.97 21.01
N ALA A 656 39.60 5.31 22.16
CA ALA A 656 39.99 3.91 22.31
C ALA A 656 39.03 2.98 21.53
N LYS A 657 37.73 3.28 21.56
CA LYS A 657 36.72 2.51 20.79
C LYS A 657 36.86 2.77 19.29
N ILE A 658 36.98 4.02 18.87
CA ILE A 658 37.25 4.43 17.47
C ILE A 658 38.40 3.61 16.91
N THR A 659 39.56 3.63 17.60
CA THR A 659 40.75 2.87 17.20
C THR A 659 40.49 1.35 17.17
N SER A 660 39.78 0.80 18.17
CA SER A 660 39.50 -0.64 18.25
C SER A 660 38.58 -1.19 17.16
N LEU A 661 37.75 -0.32 16.57
CA LEU A 661 36.81 -0.64 15.49
C LEU A 661 37.38 -0.35 14.09
N GLY A 662 38.60 0.20 14.00
CA GLY A 662 39.20 0.63 12.74
C GLY A 662 38.57 1.88 12.13
N LEU A 663 37.82 2.64 12.92
CA LEU A 663 37.22 3.92 12.49
C LEU A 663 38.31 5.01 12.40
N PRO A 664 38.19 5.97 11.47
CA PRO A 664 39.10 7.11 11.42
C PRO A 664 38.91 8.01 12.66
N PRO A 665 39.94 8.77 13.09
CA PRO A 665 39.77 9.83 14.08
C PRO A 665 38.74 10.86 13.59
N LEU A 666 37.83 11.26 14.47
CA LEU A 666 36.85 12.31 14.21
C LEU A 666 37.54 13.64 13.88
N ASN A 667 37.07 14.33 12.86
CA ASN A 667 37.61 15.63 12.45
C ASN A 667 36.89 16.75 13.22
N PRO A 668 37.57 17.59 14.03
CA PRO A 668 36.91 18.66 14.76
C PRO A 668 36.32 19.76 13.85
N ASP A 669 36.77 19.85 12.59
CA ASP A 669 36.24 20.80 11.60
C ASP A 669 35.07 20.21 10.76
N ASP A 670 34.64 18.97 11.01
CA ASP A 670 33.51 18.33 10.34
C ASP A 670 32.20 18.50 11.15
N PRO A 671 31.13 19.11 10.58
CA PRO A 671 29.87 19.33 11.27
C PRO A 671 29.08 18.04 11.59
N LEU A 672 29.44 16.89 11.02
CA LEU A 672 28.93 15.58 11.42
C LEU A 672 29.73 14.95 12.58
N SER A 673 31.00 15.30 12.75
CA SER A 673 31.89 14.71 13.75
C SER A 673 31.73 15.31 15.15
N LEU A 674 31.50 16.63 15.27
CA LEU A 674 31.29 17.33 16.55
C LEU A 674 30.21 18.44 16.42
N PRO A 675 28.92 18.08 16.29
CA PRO A 675 27.82 19.05 16.26
C PRO A 675 27.62 19.74 17.62
N PRO A 676 26.83 20.84 17.70
CA PRO A 676 26.73 21.71 18.88
C PRO A 676 26.49 21.02 20.23
N CYS A 677 25.69 19.94 20.25
CA CYS A 677 25.44 19.19 21.49
C CYS A 677 26.61 18.33 21.99
N ALA A 678 27.60 18.02 21.15
CA ALA A 678 28.75 17.20 21.48
C ALA A 678 29.88 17.95 22.20
N LEU A 679 29.81 19.29 22.25
CA LEU A 679 30.91 20.14 22.74
C LEU A 679 31.16 19.93 24.25
N PRO A 680 32.43 19.86 24.72
CA PRO A 680 32.75 19.60 26.13
C PRO A 680 32.16 20.58 27.15
N GLU A 681 31.84 21.80 26.71
CA GLU A 681 31.19 22.84 27.53
C GLU A 681 29.74 22.49 27.87
N ASN A 682 29.06 21.71 27.00
CA ASN A 682 27.68 21.23 27.19
C ASN A 682 27.62 19.87 27.92
N TYR A 683 28.76 19.30 28.33
CA TYR A 683 28.87 17.92 28.81
C TYR A 683 28.82 17.76 30.34
N ASN A 684 28.89 18.86 31.11
CA ASN A 684 29.14 18.85 32.56
C ASN A 684 27.95 19.31 33.43
N SER A 685 26.77 19.50 32.85
CA SER A 685 25.52 19.80 33.56
C SER A 685 24.75 18.53 33.94
N THR A 686 24.02 18.57 35.06
CA THR A 686 23.00 17.55 35.37
C THR A 686 21.80 17.62 34.42
N ASP A 687 21.63 18.74 33.72
CA ASP A 687 20.90 18.80 32.46
C ASP A 687 21.74 18.10 31.37
N SER A 688 21.43 16.83 31.12
CA SER A 688 21.96 16.05 29.98
C SER A 688 21.20 16.32 28.67
N ALA A 689 20.10 17.08 28.74
CA ALA A 689 19.33 17.48 27.59
C ALA A 689 19.92 18.78 27.02
N CYS A 690 20.55 18.65 25.85
CA CYS A 690 20.95 19.79 25.04
C CYS A 690 19.73 20.68 24.71
N ASN A 691 19.94 21.99 24.57
CA ASN A 691 18.86 22.93 24.24
C ASN A 691 18.22 22.61 22.88
N GLU A 692 16.96 23.03 22.68
CA GLU A 692 16.14 22.61 21.53
C GLU A 692 16.79 22.90 20.18
N ILE A 693 17.20 24.16 19.93
CA ILE A 693 17.80 24.57 18.66
C ILE A 693 19.11 23.80 18.40
N PRO A 694 20.12 23.80 19.31
CA PRO A 694 21.32 22.96 19.17
C PRO A 694 21.04 21.47 18.96
N SER A 695 19.97 20.92 19.55
CA SER A 695 19.57 19.52 19.36
C SER A 695 19.11 19.26 17.94
N ILE A 696 18.27 20.15 17.38
CA ILE A 696 17.78 20.06 16.00
C ILE A 696 18.92 20.32 15.01
N GLU A 697 19.82 21.27 15.29
CA GLU A 697 21.04 21.50 14.50
C GLU A 697 21.97 20.27 14.49
N SER A 698 22.03 19.52 15.60
CA SER A 698 22.74 18.24 15.70
C SER A 698 22.03 17.06 15.01
N ILE A 699 20.82 17.26 14.50
CA ILE A 699 20.00 16.26 13.78
C ILE A 699 19.95 16.58 12.28
N GLN A 700 19.79 17.84 11.89
CA GLN A 700 19.41 18.25 10.52
C GLN A 700 20.41 17.84 9.44
N ASN A 701 21.71 17.82 9.77
CA ASN A 701 22.80 17.44 8.87
C ASN A 701 22.95 15.92 8.70
N ARG A 702 22.35 15.10 9.57
CA ARG A 702 22.62 13.65 9.61
C ARG A 702 21.98 12.94 8.40
N PRO A 703 22.69 11.96 7.78
CA PRO A 703 22.12 11.10 6.74
C PRO A 703 20.83 10.39 7.17
N PRO A 704 19.84 10.26 6.27
CA PRO A 704 18.65 9.48 6.52
C PRO A 704 19.00 7.98 6.59
N ALA A 705 18.29 7.24 7.43
CA ALA A 705 18.37 5.78 7.45
C ALA A 705 17.60 5.13 6.27
N LEU A 706 16.53 5.80 5.83
CA LEU A 706 15.68 5.43 4.68
C LEU A 706 15.03 6.68 4.10
N LEU A 707 14.50 6.62 2.88
CA LEU A 707 13.55 7.63 2.39
C LEU A 707 12.20 7.52 3.13
N PRO A 708 11.49 8.64 3.39
CA PRO A 708 10.15 8.62 3.98
C PRO A 708 9.20 7.66 3.25
N TRP A 709 8.36 6.96 4.01
CA TRP A 709 7.39 5.95 3.54
C TRP A 709 7.97 4.69 2.88
N THR A 710 9.30 4.48 2.89
CA THR A 710 9.93 3.28 2.28
C THR A 710 9.70 2.00 3.10
N SER A 711 10.04 2.03 4.39
CA SER A 711 9.97 0.90 5.32
C SER A 711 10.14 1.43 6.76
N PRO A 712 9.54 0.83 7.78
CA PRO A 712 9.66 1.35 9.15
C PRO A 712 11.07 1.18 9.72
N ALA A 713 11.66 2.29 10.17
CA ALA A 713 12.93 2.35 10.87
C ALA A 713 12.72 3.08 12.21
N TYR A 714 12.95 2.37 13.31
CA TYR A 714 12.75 2.91 14.65
C TYR A 714 13.67 4.12 14.89
N ALA A 715 13.08 5.29 15.19
CA ALA A 715 13.79 6.48 15.63
C ALA A 715 13.24 7.02 16.97
N ASN A 716 14.16 7.37 17.86
CA ASN A 716 13.89 8.26 18.97
C ASN A 716 13.79 9.71 18.49
N THR A 717 14.64 10.11 17.54
CA THR A 717 14.64 11.42 16.86
C THR A 717 13.29 11.79 16.27
N GLY A 718 12.60 10.84 15.64
CA GLY A 718 11.29 11.11 15.04
C GLY A 718 10.26 11.58 16.06
N PHE A 719 10.33 11.04 17.28
CA PHE A 719 9.48 11.44 18.40
C PHE A 719 9.93 12.73 19.08
N VAL A 720 11.22 13.03 19.09
CA VAL A 720 11.75 14.34 19.49
C VAL A 720 11.12 15.44 18.62
N LEU A 721 11.21 15.30 17.29
CA LEU A 721 10.66 16.27 16.33
C LEU A 721 9.13 16.36 16.39
N LEU A 722 8.42 15.24 16.54
CA LEU A 722 6.96 15.23 16.74
C LEU A 722 6.55 15.98 18.02
N GLY A 723 7.34 15.85 19.10
CA GLY A 723 7.12 16.60 20.36
C GLY A 723 7.29 18.10 20.20
N VAL A 724 8.33 18.53 19.48
CA VAL A 724 8.56 19.94 19.13
C VAL A 724 7.42 20.48 18.26
N ALA A 725 6.98 19.75 17.24
CA ALA A 725 5.86 20.16 16.41
C ALA A 725 4.55 20.33 17.22
N ILE A 726 4.23 19.40 18.12
CA ILE A 726 3.07 19.51 19.02
C ILE A 726 3.18 20.77 19.90
N ALA A 727 4.36 21.02 20.50
CA ALA A 727 4.58 22.22 21.33
C ALA A 727 4.44 23.53 20.52
N ASN A 728 5.00 23.57 19.30
CA ASN A 728 4.95 24.75 18.43
C ASN A 728 3.55 25.05 17.88
N ILE A 729 2.77 24.01 17.51
CA ILE A 729 1.39 24.20 17.01
C ILE A 729 0.44 24.60 18.16
N THR A 730 0.60 24.01 19.34
CA THR A 730 -0.25 24.32 20.51
C THR A 730 0.13 25.60 21.26
N GLY A 731 1.39 26.06 21.12
CA GLY A 731 1.96 27.14 21.92
C GLY A 731 2.15 26.80 23.39
N LYS A 732 2.13 25.50 23.76
CA LYS A 732 2.22 25.02 25.15
C LYS A 732 3.52 24.22 25.37
N PRO A 733 4.10 24.23 26.60
CA PRO A 733 5.08 23.24 27.00
C PRO A 733 4.47 21.83 26.92
N LEU A 734 5.20 20.86 26.35
CA LEU A 734 4.66 19.52 26.13
C LEU A 734 4.26 18.79 27.43
N ALA A 735 4.89 19.14 28.57
CA ALA A 735 4.49 18.68 29.89
C ALA A 735 3.05 19.09 30.27
N ASP A 736 2.63 20.30 29.91
CA ASP A 736 1.27 20.79 30.12
C ASP A 736 0.29 20.15 29.14
N VAL A 737 0.72 19.90 27.89
CA VAL A 737 -0.09 19.16 26.91
C VAL A 737 -0.44 17.75 27.43
N TYR A 738 0.53 16.98 27.93
CA TYR A 738 0.26 15.66 28.52
C TYR A 738 -0.65 15.74 29.74
N ARG A 739 -0.42 16.74 30.61
CA ARG A 739 -1.19 16.97 31.82
C ARG A 739 -2.66 17.27 31.52
N GLU A 740 -2.92 18.29 30.70
CA GLU A 740 -4.25 18.81 30.41
C GLU A 740 -5.06 17.90 29.49
N SER A 741 -4.41 17.27 28.49
CA SER A 741 -5.11 16.51 27.44
C SER A 741 -5.26 15.03 27.78
N ILE A 742 -4.39 14.46 28.65
CA ILE A 742 -4.40 13.02 28.96
C ILE A 742 -4.46 12.75 30.47
N PHE A 743 -3.53 13.27 31.26
CA PHE A 743 -3.39 12.83 32.66
C PHE A 743 -4.53 13.31 33.57
N GLU A 744 -4.94 14.57 33.46
CA GLU A 744 -6.06 15.11 34.24
C GLU A 744 -7.40 14.49 33.80
N PRO A 745 -7.75 14.40 32.49
CA PRO A 745 -8.97 13.73 32.02
C PRO A 745 -9.09 12.25 32.41
N LEU A 746 -8.01 11.47 32.35
CA LEU A 746 -8.01 10.06 32.75
C LEU A 746 -7.74 9.84 34.25
N GLY A 747 -7.56 10.91 35.03
CA GLY A 747 -7.29 10.81 36.47
C GLY A 747 -5.98 10.09 36.82
N MET A 748 -4.96 10.22 35.96
CA MET A 748 -3.64 9.58 36.06
C MET A 748 -2.71 10.36 37.02
N LYS A 749 -3.11 10.44 38.29
CA LYS A 749 -2.57 11.36 39.30
C LYS A 749 -1.11 11.14 39.72
N SER A 750 -0.45 10.08 39.24
CA SER A 750 0.98 9.82 39.49
C SER A 750 1.79 9.63 38.20
N SER A 751 1.21 10.00 37.05
CA SER A 751 1.93 10.13 35.78
C SER A 751 2.46 11.55 35.60
N ASN A 752 3.72 11.69 35.21
CA ASN A 752 4.39 12.99 35.13
C ASN A 752 5.35 13.05 33.93
N ALA A 753 5.53 14.25 33.38
CA ALA A 753 6.54 14.55 32.36
C ALA A 753 7.89 15.01 32.93
N THR A 754 7.93 15.34 34.21
CA THR A 754 9.13 15.76 34.97
C THR A 754 9.37 14.84 36.16
N VAL A 755 10.60 14.81 36.66
CA VAL A 755 10.97 14.02 37.85
C VAL A 755 10.17 14.52 39.06
N PRO A 756 9.55 13.63 39.88
CA PRO A 756 8.92 14.02 41.12
C PRO A 756 9.90 14.75 42.07
N PRO A 757 9.43 15.69 42.90
CA PRO A 757 10.29 16.39 43.86
C PRO A 757 10.94 15.40 44.84
N LYS A 758 12.11 15.74 45.39
CA LYS A 758 12.92 14.83 46.23
C LYS A 758 12.19 14.32 47.48
N SER A 759 11.15 15.02 47.93
CA SER A 759 10.20 14.58 48.97
C SER A 759 9.36 13.35 48.58
N GLU A 760 9.06 13.16 47.29
CA GLU A 760 8.23 12.06 46.77
C GLU A 760 9.04 10.90 46.18
N TRP A 761 10.37 10.97 46.20
CA TRP A 761 11.23 9.89 45.72
C TRP A 761 10.99 8.56 46.43
N HIS A 762 10.52 8.58 47.68
CA HIS A 762 10.09 7.39 48.43
C HIS A 762 8.96 6.58 47.74
N ARG A 763 8.32 7.14 46.70
CA ARG A 763 7.30 6.49 45.86
C ARG A 763 7.85 5.87 44.58
N SER A 764 9.13 6.07 44.26
CA SER A 764 9.71 5.80 42.95
C SER A 764 10.76 4.68 43.00
N VAL A 765 10.83 3.82 41.97
CA VAL A 765 11.94 2.88 41.83
C VAL A 765 13.17 3.62 41.31
N ILE A 766 14.28 3.57 42.06
CA ILE A 766 15.55 4.25 41.73
C ILE A 766 16.70 3.23 41.83
N PRO A 767 17.02 2.50 40.73
CA PRO A 767 18.14 1.57 40.68
C PRO A 767 19.47 2.31 40.48
N ASP A 768 19.43 3.38 39.68
CA ASP A 768 20.49 4.37 39.54
C ASP A 768 19.87 5.77 39.71
N LEU A 769 20.58 6.61 40.44
CA LEU A 769 20.21 8.01 40.67
C LEU A 769 20.39 8.86 39.41
N THR A 770 21.40 8.60 38.59
CA THR A 770 21.66 9.43 37.40
C THR A 770 20.60 9.22 36.32
N ALA A 771 20.22 7.98 36.05
CA ALA A 771 19.10 7.62 35.18
C ALA A 771 17.72 7.99 35.75
N PHE A 772 17.60 8.31 37.04
CA PHE A 772 16.33 8.78 37.62
C PHE A 772 16.19 10.31 37.62
N ASP A 773 17.17 11.05 38.14
CA ASP A 773 17.13 12.53 38.30
C ASP A 773 17.38 13.28 36.97
N ILE A 774 17.55 12.54 35.86
CA ILE A 774 17.81 13.07 34.52
C ILE A 774 16.69 14.00 34.00
N ASN A 775 17.03 15.26 33.71
CA ASN A 775 16.12 16.14 32.97
C ASN A 775 16.05 15.70 31.51
N ALA A 776 14.87 15.25 31.07
CA ALA A 776 14.69 14.73 29.72
C ALA A 776 14.60 15.84 28.66
N GLY A 777 14.22 17.07 29.01
CA GLY A 777 14.13 18.21 28.07
C GLY A 777 13.41 17.86 26.76
N ILE A 778 14.04 18.11 25.62
CA ILE A 778 13.50 17.78 24.28
C ILE A 778 13.28 16.26 24.05
N LEU A 779 13.97 15.38 24.81
CA LEU A 779 13.80 13.93 24.73
C LEU A 779 12.54 13.44 25.44
N THR A 780 11.83 14.32 26.16
CA THR A 780 10.64 13.97 26.94
C THR A 780 9.59 13.26 26.08
N SER A 781 9.36 13.74 24.85
CA SER A 781 8.39 13.16 23.90
C SER A 781 8.75 11.76 23.38
N SER A 782 10.00 11.34 23.55
CA SER A 782 10.51 10.07 23.06
C SER A 782 10.57 9.01 24.16
N GLY A 783 10.87 9.38 25.40
CA GLY A 783 11.00 8.42 26.49
C GLY A 783 11.00 8.98 27.92
N GLY A 784 10.64 10.24 28.14
CA GLY A 784 10.85 10.91 29.43
C GLY A 784 9.79 10.63 30.51
N LEU A 785 8.59 10.18 30.14
CA LEU A 785 7.45 10.11 31.07
C LEU A 785 7.63 9.08 32.18
N LEU A 786 7.05 9.40 33.33
CA LEU A 786 6.91 8.52 34.50
C LEU A 786 5.44 8.15 34.72
N SER A 787 5.18 6.98 35.29
CA SER A 787 3.82 6.51 35.62
C SER A 787 3.83 5.37 36.64
N THR A 788 2.63 4.91 37.02
CA THR A 788 2.36 3.80 37.94
C THR A 788 1.54 2.71 37.25
N THR A 789 1.53 1.47 37.77
CA THR A 789 0.68 0.40 37.23
C THR A 789 -0.81 0.76 37.27
N ASN A 790 -1.25 1.44 38.34
CA ASN A 790 -2.63 1.93 38.49
C ASN A 790 -3.00 3.01 37.46
N ASP A 791 -2.07 3.88 37.07
CA ASP A 791 -2.33 4.91 36.06
C ASP A 791 -2.21 4.35 34.64
N MET A 792 -1.31 3.38 34.40
CA MET A 792 -1.25 2.65 33.12
C MET A 792 -2.51 1.82 32.84
N ALA A 793 -3.18 1.28 33.88
CA ALA A 793 -4.48 0.65 33.75
C ALA A 793 -5.56 1.64 33.25
N LYS A 794 -5.56 2.89 33.73
CA LYS A 794 -6.47 3.95 33.27
C LYS A 794 -6.16 4.38 31.84
N PHE A 795 -4.89 4.45 31.47
CA PHE A 795 -4.46 4.73 30.10
C PHE A 795 -4.96 3.65 29.13
N GLY A 796 -4.71 2.38 29.44
CA GLY A 796 -5.15 1.25 28.60
C GLY A 796 -6.67 1.17 28.44
N VAL A 797 -7.43 1.36 29.53
CA VAL A 797 -8.90 1.46 29.47
C VAL A 797 -9.36 2.70 28.72
N GLY A 798 -8.72 3.85 28.92
CA GLY A 798 -9.05 5.10 28.25
C GLY A 798 -8.88 5.06 26.73
N ILE A 799 -7.90 4.28 26.25
CA ILE A 799 -7.74 3.98 24.82
C ILE A 799 -8.84 3.01 24.37
N LEU A 800 -8.95 1.84 25.00
CA LEU A 800 -9.86 0.77 24.54
C LEU A 800 -11.35 1.18 24.61
N ASN A 801 -11.73 2.03 25.57
CA ASN A 801 -13.07 2.59 25.69
C ASN A 801 -13.30 3.85 24.85
N SER A 802 -12.31 4.33 24.07
CA SER A 802 -12.42 5.58 23.29
C SER A 802 -12.80 6.79 24.15
N THR A 803 -12.23 6.91 25.36
CA THR A 803 -12.64 7.91 26.36
C THR A 803 -12.23 9.34 26.01
N LEU A 804 -11.20 9.53 25.19
CA LEU A 804 -10.69 10.86 24.79
C LEU A 804 -10.81 11.14 23.28
N LEU A 805 -10.87 10.10 22.45
CA LEU A 805 -10.96 10.21 20.98
C LEU A 805 -12.27 9.57 20.51
N PRO A 806 -12.89 10.05 19.42
CA PRO A 806 -14.01 9.36 18.79
C PRO A 806 -13.71 7.88 18.52
N ASP A 807 -14.72 7.04 18.74
CA ASP A 807 -14.75 5.59 18.50
C ASP A 807 -14.01 5.13 17.23
N ASP A 808 -14.22 5.84 16.12
CA ASP A 808 -13.67 5.55 14.80
C ASP A 808 -12.23 6.04 14.63
N GLU A 809 -11.87 7.20 15.15
CA GLU A 809 -10.47 7.66 15.20
C GLU A 809 -9.61 6.78 16.14
N THR A 810 -10.16 6.30 17.26
CA THR A 810 -9.50 5.27 18.10
C THR A 810 -9.28 3.97 17.32
N ARG A 811 -10.31 3.46 16.62
CA ARG A 811 -10.19 2.25 15.79
C ARG A 811 -9.21 2.40 14.64
N LYS A 812 -9.07 3.60 14.07
CA LYS A 812 -8.13 3.99 13.01
C LYS A 812 -6.70 4.14 13.52
N TRP A 813 -6.53 4.68 14.73
CA TRP A 813 -5.24 4.79 15.42
C TRP A 813 -4.67 3.40 15.77
N LEU A 814 -5.53 2.46 16.17
CA LEU A 814 -5.21 1.05 16.39
C LEU A 814 -5.22 0.25 15.08
N LYS A 815 -4.47 0.69 14.06
CA LYS A 815 -4.22 -0.06 12.81
C LYS A 815 -2.74 -0.03 12.42
N PRO A 816 -2.25 -1.06 11.70
CA PRO A 816 -0.94 -0.98 11.07
C PRO A 816 -0.91 0.10 10.00
N VAL A 817 0.19 0.84 9.94
CA VAL A 817 0.55 1.75 8.84
C VAL A 817 1.49 1.05 7.86
N SER A 818 2.35 0.15 8.35
CA SER A 818 3.20 -0.71 7.52
C SER A 818 3.37 -2.09 8.15
N HIS A 819 3.51 -3.11 7.31
CA HIS A 819 4.10 -4.39 7.72
C HIS A 819 5.64 -4.25 7.74
N THR A 820 6.32 -5.19 8.41
CA THR A 820 7.78 -5.34 8.28
C THR A 820 8.12 -6.55 7.40
N ALA A 821 9.40 -6.87 7.25
CA ALA A 821 9.84 -8.10 6.59
C ALA A 821 9.48 -9.39 7.38
N HIS A 822 9.02 -9.27 8.62
CA HIS A 822 8.52 -10.38 9.44
C HIS A 822 6.98 -10.40 9.44
N PHE A 823 6.39 -11.55 9.14
CA PHE A 823 4.94 -11.72 9.01
C PHE A 823 4.20 -11.44 10.33
N GLU A 824 4.86 -11.76 11.45
CA GLU A 824 4.36 -11.65 12.81
C GLU A 824 4.36 -10.20 13.33
N TYR A 825 4.96 -9.25 12.60
CA TYR A 825 5.38 -7.96 13.15
C TYR A 825 5.06 -6.79 12.21
N SER A 826 4.18 -5.90 12.67
CA SER A 826 3.74 -4.70 11.94
C SER A 826 3.88 -3.44 12.79
N ILE A 827 3.90 -2.26 12.16
CA ILE A 827 4.06 -0.97 12.82
C ILE A 827 2.85 -0.06 12.55
N GLY A 828 2.23 0.42 13.63
CA GLY A 828 1.24 1.50 13.64
C GLY A 828 1.86 2.81 14.20
N ARG A 829 1.01 3.72 14.69
CA ARG A 829 1.44 5.03 15.21
C ARG A 829 1.36 5.14 16.75
N PRO A 830 2.37 4.74 17.57
CA PRO A 830 3.64 4.09 17.26
C PRO A 830 3.62 2.62 17.68
N TRP A 831 2.47 1.95 17.49
CA TRP A 831 2.24 0.60 17.97
C TRP A 831 3.20 -0.40 17.31
N GLU A 832 3.95 -1.14 18.12
CA GLU A 832 4.45 -2.45 17.70
C GLU A 832 3.25 -3.41 17.71
N ILE A 833 2.91 -4.02 16.58
CA ILE A 833 1.73 -4.89 16.43
C ILE A 833 2.23 -6.31 16.18
N LEU A 834 1.99 -7.19 17.15
CA LEU A 834 2.41 -8.60 17.13
C LEU A 834 1.23 -9.50 16.74
N ARG A 835 1.45 -10.49 15.88
CA ARG A 835 0.42 -11.47 15.52
C ARG A 835 0.52 -12.71 16.39
N TYR A 836 -0.43 -12.87 17.31
CA TYR A 836 -0.54 -14.06 18.14
C TYR A 836 -1.39 -15.12 17.43
N THR A 837 -0.75 -16.20 16.99
CA THR A 837 -1.43 -17.34 16.37
C THR A 837 -1.90 -18.31 17.46
N HIS A 838 -3.21 -18.43 17.64
CA HIS A 838 -3.82 -19.39 18.56
C HIS A 838 -3.57 -20.84 18.09
N ALA A 839 -3.75 -21.81 18.99
CA ALA A 839 -3.63 -23.24 18.67
C ALA A 839 -4.62 -23.75 17.60
N SER A 840 -5.62 -22.95 17.22
CA SER A 840 -6.57 -23.16 16.13
C SER A 840 -6.12 -22.57 14.78
N GLY A 841 -5.07 -21.76 14.74
CA GLY A 841 -4.61 -21.04 13.54
C GLY A 841 -5.18 -19.61 13.38
N VAL A 842 -6.10 -19.20 14.27
CA VAL A 842 -6.62 -17.82 14.35
C VAL A 842 -5.51 -16.85 14.70
N ILE A 843 -5.57 -15.62 14.18
CA ILE A 843 -4.65 -14.54 14.56
C ILE A 843 -5.39 -13.49 15.41
N THR A 844 -4.85 -13.18 16.59
CA THR A 844 -5.16 -11.94 17.33
C THR A 844 -4.00 -10.96 17.17
N ASP A 845 -4.28 -9.76 16.67
CA ASP A 845 -3.30 -8.66 16.64
C ASP A 845 -3.16 -8.07 18.06
N ILE A 846 -1.97 -8.16 18.65
CA ILE A 846 -1.60 -7.59 19.95
C ILE A 846 -0.93 -6.23 19.72
N TYR A 847 -1.53 -5.15 20.23
CA TYR A 847 -1.04 -3.78 20.05
C TYR A 847 -0.22 -3.40 21.28
N THR A 848 1.10 -3.30 21.14
CA THR A 848 2.02 -3.00 22.24
C THR A 848 2.85 -1.75 21.98
N LYS A 849 3.33 -1.12 23.05
CA LYS A 849 4.47 -0.21 22.99
C LYS A 849 5.52 -0.64 24.00
N LEU A 850 6.66 -1.09 23.49
CA LEU A 850 7.84 -1.42 24.31
C LEU A 850 8.65 -0.17 24.66
N GLY A 851 9.29 -0.19 25.82
CA GLY A 851 10.21 0.83 26.29
C GLY A 851 11.42 0.22 26.98
N ASP A 852 12.61 0.74 26.64
CA ASP A 852 13.81 0.61 27.44
C ASP A 852 14.59 1.93 27.46
N SER A 853 15.25 2.22 28.58
CA SER A 853 16.11 3.40 28.75
C SER A 853 17.33 3.09 29.65
N GLY A 854 17.97 1.94 29.46
CA GLY A 854 19.25 1.58 30.10
C GLY A 854 19.15 1.13 31.56
N ALA A 855 18.33 1.80 32.38
CA ALA A 855 18.04 1.46 33.79
C ALA A 855 16.56 1.07 34.05
N TYR A 856 15.67 1.34 33.09
CA TYR A 856 14.23 1.05 33.17
C TYR A 856 13.76 0.35 31.90
N SER A 857 12.73 -0.48 32.03
CA SER A 857 11.98 -1.05 30.91
C SER A 857 10.49 -1.02 31.20
N GLY A 858 9.66 -0.99 30.16
CA GLY A 858 8.21 -1.04 30.31
C GLY A 858 7.49 -1.51 29.05
N PHE A 859 6.26 -1.99 29.24
CA PHE A 859 5.35 -2.41 28.18
C PHE A 859 3.94 -1.91 28.54
N ILE A 860 3.21 -1.43 27.53
CA ILE A 860 1.74 -1.35 27.55
C ILE A 860 1.24 -2.26 26.44
N VAL A 861 0.32 -3.18 26.75
CA VAL A 861 -0.21 -4.19 25.85
C VAL A 861 -1.73 -4.08 25.81
N LEU A 862 -2.28 -3.89 24.62
CA LEU A 862 -3.71 -3.74 24.34
C LEU A 862 -4.18 -4.91 23.48
N LEU A 863 -5.35 -5.46 23.82
CA LEU A 863 -6.02 -6.53 23.10
C LEU A 863 -7.44 -6.04 22.74
N PRO A 864 -7.62 -5.28 21.63
CA PRO A 864 -8.90 -4.68 21.27
C PRO A 864 -10.02 -5.71 21.10
N ASP A 865 -9.71 -6.87 20.53
CA ASP A 865 -10.58 -8.06 20.41
C ASP A 865 -11.26 -8.44 21.74
N TYR A 866 -10.59 -8.24 22.88
CA TYR A 866 -11.06 -8.62 24.21
C TYR A 866 -11.35 -7.42 25.12
N ASN A 867 -11.28 -6.18 24.62
CA ASN A 867 -11.39 -4.93 25.41
C ASN A 867 -10.60 -4.98 26.73
N ALA A 868 -9.41 -5.58 26.67
CA ALA A 868 -8.55 -5.87 27.82
C ALA A 868 -7.08 -5.65 27.47
N GLY A 869 -6.22 -5.72 28.48
CA GLY A 869 -4.77 -5.61 28.30
C GLY A 869 -4.02 -5.70 29.61
N PHE A 870 -2.71 -5.45 29.54
CA PHE A 870 -1.84 -5.37 30.71
C PHE A 870 -0.69 -4.38 30.51
N SER A 871 -0.07 -3.99 31.61
CA SER A 871 1.16 -3.20 31.62
C SER A 871 2.25 -3.89 32.44
N ILE A 872 3.50 -3.66 32.07
CA ILE A 872 4.69 -4.05 32.85
C ILE A 872 5.56 -2.81 33.02
N LEU A 873 6.06 -2.56 34.23
CA LEU A 873 7.02 -1.51 34.54
C LEU A 873 8.16 -2.09 35.37
N SER A 874 9.42 -1.75 35.05
CA SER A 874 10.61 -2.34 35.68
C SER A 874 11.75 -1.34 35.83
N GLY A 875 12.58 -1.53 36.87
CA GLY A 875 13.83 -0.81 37.09
C GLY A 875 14.90 -1.74 37.66
N SER A 876 16.11 -1.65 37.10
CA SER A 876 17.33 -2.34 37.56
C SER A 876 18.53 -1.85 36.73
N VAL A 877 19.73 -1.74 37.31
CA VAL A 877 20.97 -1.50 36.55
C VAL A 877 21.43 -2.71 35.73
N SER A 878 20.78 -3.88 35.88
CA SER A 878 21.10 -5.10 35.14
C SER A 878 20.85 -4.95 33.64
N SER A 879 21.87 -5.24 32.83
CA SER A 879 21.76 -5.28 31.36
C SER A 879 20.79 -6.34 30.83
N LEU A 880 20.45 -7.36 31.64
CA LEU A 880 19.49 -8.40 31.28
C LEU A 880 18.02 -7.97 31.47
N ARG A 881 17.77 -6.82 32.11
CA ARG A 881 16.42 -6.33 32.48
C ARG A 881 15.42 -6.36 31.33
N PHE A 882 15.79 -5.88 30.14
CA PHE A 882 14.89 -5.91 28.98
C PHE A 882 14.47 -7.35 28.62
N SER A 883 15.43 -8.27 28.55
CA SER A 883 15.17 -9.69 28.26
C SER A 883 14.30 -10.36 29.32
N VAL A 884 14.44 -9.97 30.59
CA VAL A 884 13.55 -10.43 31.69
C VAL A 884 12.14 -9.88 31.51
N VAL A 885 11.98 -8.61 31.20
CA VAL A 885 10.67 -7.97 31.01
C VAL A 885 9.95 -8.51 29.77
N ALA A 886 10.67 -8.79 28.68
CA ALA A 886 10.14 -9.50 27.53
C ALA A 886 9.70 -10.93 27.90
N GLN A 887 10.51 -11.66 28.68
CA GLN A 887 10.13 -13.00 29.15
C GLN A 887 8.90 -13.00 30.08
N ILE A 888 8.70 -11.93 30.86
CA ILE A 888 7.47 -11.73 31.66
C ILE A 888 6.29 -11.45 30.72
N ALA A 889 6.46 -10.60 29.69
CA ALA A 889 5.41 -10.33 28.71
C ALA A 889 4.94 -11.62 28.01
N GLU A 890 5.86 -12.52 27.66
CA GLU A 890 5.56 -13.84 27.09
C GLU A 890 4.70 -14.69 28.03
N VAL A 891 5.14 -14.89 29.28
CA VAL A 891 4.43 -15.72 30.29
C VAL A 891 3.02 -15.19 30.59
N ILE A 892 2.86 -13.87 30.60
CA ILE A 892 1.54 -13.24 30.74
C ILE A 892 0.71 -13.47 29.48
N THR A 893 1.26 -13.24 28.28
CA THR A 893 0.53 -13.37 26.99
C THR A 893 0.03 -14.79 26.77
N ASP A 894 0.90 -15.80 26.87
CA ASP A 894 0.56 -17.22 26.69
C ASP A 894 -0.47 -17.76 27.68
N SER A 895 -0.58 -17.12 28.85
CA SER A 895 -1.61 -17.45 29.83
C SER A 895 -2.91 -16.70 29.53
N ILE A 896 -2.82 -15.39 29.31
CA ILE A 896 -3.97 -14.47 29.33
C ILE A 896 -4.70 -14.41 28.00
N VAL A 897 -4.03 -14.49 26.84
CA VAL A 897 -4.72 -14.46 25.53
C VAL A 897 -5.60 -15.70 25.35
N PRO A 898 -5.14 -16.95 25.60
CA PRO A 898 -6.02 -18.12 25.63
C PRO A 898 -7.07 -18.05 26.76
N GLY A 899 -6.72 -17.47 27.92
CA GLY A 899 -7.66 -17.29 29.04
C GLY A 899 -8.84 -16.37 28.71
N LEU A 900 -8.58 -15.26 28.00
CA LEU A 900 -9.59 -14.32 27.51
C LEU A 900 -10.47 -14.98 26.44
N ALA A 901 -9.87 -15.65 25.45
CA ALA A 901 -10.59 -16.38 24.42
C ALA A 901 -11.51 -17.47 25.00
N ALA A 902 -11.04 -18.24 25.98
CA ALA A 902 -11.82 -19.28 26.64
C ALA A 902 -12.96 -18.71 27.52
N GLN A 903 -12.73 -17.60 28.23
CA GLN A 903 -13.80 -16.94 28.99
C GLN A 903 -14.86 -16.35 28.04
N ALA A 904 -14.45 -15.70 26.95
CA ALA A 904 -15.34 -15.18 25.93
C ALA A 904 -16.21 -16.28 25.30
N ALA A 905 -15.63 -17.44 24.97
CA ALA A 905 -16.36 -18.60 24.48
C ALA A 905 -17.44 -19.09 25.45
N LYS A 906 -17.09 -19.21 26.74
CA LYS A 906 -17.97 -19.65 27.85
C LYS A 906 -19.13 -18.67 28.11
N GLU A 907 -18.87 -17.37 28.03
CA GLU A 907 -19.90 -16.33 28.15
C GLU A 907 -20.81 -16.32 26.92
N ALA A 908 -20.24 -16.40 25.72
CA ALA A 908 -20.99 -16.48 24.47
C ALA A 908 -21.84 -17.75 24.36
N GLU A 909 -21.38 -18.89 24.87
CA GLU A 909 -22.20 -20.11 24.98
C GLU A 909 -23.45 -19.85 25.82
N THR A 910 -23.30 -19.24 27.01
CA THR A 910 -24.43 -18.93 27.90
C THR A 910 -25.42 -17.98 27.22
N LYS A 911 -24.90 -16.90 26.62
CA LYS A 911 -25.68 -15.81 26.01
C LYS A 911 -26.40 -16.19 24.72
N PHE A 912 -25.72 -16.88 23.80
CA PHE A 912 -26.18 -17.10 22.42
C PHE A 912 -26.52 -18.55 22.06
N ALA A 913 -25.94 -19.57 22.71
CA ALA A 913 -26.23 -20.96 22.33
C ALA A 913 -27.67 -21.34 22.70
N GLY A 914 -28.33 -22.14 21.87
CA GLY A 914 -29.70 -22.58 22.10
C GLY A 914 -30.52 -22.80 20.84
N VAL A 915 -31.80 -23.09 21.03
CA VAL A 915 -32.76 -23.38 19.95
C VAL A 915 -33.73 -22.22 19.76
N TYR A 916 -33.71 -21.65 18.57
CA TYR A 916 -34.53 -20.51 18.15
C TYR A 916 -35.59 -20.96 17.14
N ASN A 917 -36.85 -20.58 17.35
CA ASN A 917 -37.98 -21.01 16.52
C ASN A 917 -38.85 -19.82 16.07
N SER A 918 -39.44 -19.94 14.89
CA SER A 918 -40.46 -19.02 14.38
C SER A 918 -41.65 -18.95 15.33
N THR A 919 -42.13 -17.72 15.61
CA THR A 919 -43.39 -17.48 16.32
C THR A 919 -44.59 -17.28 15.38
N MET A 920 -44.37 -17.33 14.06
CA MET A 920 -45.44 -17.23 13.06
C MET A 920 -46.11 -18.60 12.83
N PRO A 921 -47.43 -18.75 13.05
CA PRO A 921 -48.12 -20.02 12.87
C PRO A 921 -47.98 -20.56 11.43
N GLY A 922 -47.55 -21.82 11.31
CA GLY A 922 -47.37 -22.50 10.02
C GLY A 922 -46.08 -22.17 9.26
N LEU A 923 -45.20 -21.31 9.79
CA LEU A 923 -43.87 -21.08 9.20
C LEU A 923 -42.83 -21.98 9.86
N GLU A 924 -42.41 -23.02 9.13
CA GLU A 924 -41.38 -23.98 9.56
C GLU A 924 -39.96 -23.41 9.44
N SER A 925 -39.62 -22.46 10.31
CA SER A 925 -38.25 -21.89 10.40
C SER A 925 -37.67 -22.02 11.82
N SER A 926 -36.42 -22.46 11.91
CA SER A 926 -35.69 -22.67 13.16
C SER A 926 -34.16 -22.57 12.96
N LEU A 927 -33.44 -22.28 14.04
CA LEU A 927 -31.99 -22.12 14.06
C LEU A 927 -31.44 -22.66 15.39
N THR A 928 -30.40 -23.50 15.35
CA THR A 928 -29.71 -24.00 16.54
C THR A 928 -28.27 -23.49 16.57
N LEU A 929 -27.91 -22.82 17.65
CA LEU A 929 -26.59 -22.21 17.87
C LEU A 929 -25.84 -22.92 18.99
N SER A 930 -24.53 -23.06 18.86
CA SER A 930 -23.68 -23.81 19.81
C SER A 930 -22.22 -23.36 19.75
N VAL A 931 -21.46 -23.55 20.84
CA VAL A 931 -20.01 -23.33 20.86
C VAL A 931 -19.28 -24.66 20.57
N ASN A 932 -18.20 -24.61 19.79
CA ASN A 932 -17.40 -25.80 19.47
C ASN A 932 -16.27 -25.99 20.50
N HIS A 933 -16.45 -26.98 21.39
CA HIS A 933 -15.48 -27.33 22.43
C HIS A 933 -14.33 -28.25 21.96
N THR A 934 -14.20 -28.50 20.66
CA THR A 934 -13.07 -29.30 20.12
C THR A 934 -11.75 -28.54 20.28
N VAL A 935 -10.73 -29.20 20.82
CA VAL A 935 -9.39 -28.60 20.97
C VAL A 935 -8.84 -28.21 19.60
N GLY A 936 -8.43 -26.95 19.44
CA GLY A 936 -7.99 -26.39 18.16
C GLY A 936 -9.12 -25.96 17.22
N ALA A 937 -10.39 -25.98 17.65
CA ALA A 937 -11.47 -25.38 16.88
C ALA A 937 -11.34 -23.85 16.79
N ALA A 938 -11.77 -23.30 15.65
CA ALA A 938 -11.88 -21.87 15.46
C ALA A 938 -13.01 -21.25 16.31
N PRO A 939 -12.80 -20.09 16.95
CA PRO A 939 -13.74 -19.45 17.85
C PRO A 939 -14.91 -18.84 17.07
N GLY A 940 -16.12 -19.04 17.57
CA GLY A 940 -17.34 -18.46 17.01
C GLY A 940 -18.56 -19.32 17.32
N ILE A 941 -19.73 -18.74 17.21
CA ILE A 941 -20.99 -19.44 17.49
C ILE A 941 -21.35 -20.26 16.26
N VAL A 942 -21.18 -21.58 16.33
CA VAL A 942 -21.47 -22.51 15.23
C VAL A 942 -22.97 -22.66 15.03
N ILE A 943 -23.41 -22.57 13.77
CA ILE A 943 -24.78 -22.95 13.39
C ILE A 943 -24.83 -24.48 13.22
N SER A 944 -25.46 -25.16 14.16
CA SER A 944 -25.58 -26.63 14.18
C SER A 944 -26.83 -27.17 13.48
N SER A 945 -27.87 -26.35 13.33
CA SER A 945 -28.97 -26.61 12.38
C SER A 945 -29.61 -25.30 11.94
N TRP A 946 -30.11 -25.24 10.70
CA TRP A 946 -30.83 -24.07 10.19
C TRP A 946 -31.88 -24.50 9.17
N THR A 947 -33.15 -24.34 9.53
CA THR A 947 -34.30 -24.57 8.66
C THR A 947 -34.98 -23.23 8.38
N SER A 948 -35.33 -22.96 7.12
CA SER A 948 -36.13 -21.81 6.73
C SER A 948 -37.27 -22.24 5.82
N ASN A 949 -38.51 -22.08 6.28
CA ASN A 949 -39.74 -22.50 5.59
C ASN A 949 -39.63 -23.94 5.03
N GLY A 950 -39.32 -24.90 5.91
CA GLY A 950 -39.15 -26.32 5.59
C GLY A 950 -37.87 -26.68 4.81
N THR A 951 -37.04 -25.71 4.44
CA THR A 951 -35.79 -25.93 3.69
C THR A 951 -34.59 -25.97 4.64
N ASP A 952 -33.80 -27.04 4.60
CA ASP A 952 -32.47 -27.07 5.24
C ASP A 952 -31.54 -26.09 4.52
N VAL A 953 -31.13 -25.03 5.23
CA VAL A 953 -30.25 -24.00 4.70
C VAL A 953 -28.79 -24.45 4.72
N LEU A 954 -28.37 -25.23 5.73
CA LEU A 954 -26.99 -25.71 5.84
C LEU A 954 -26.63 -26.67 4.71
N ALA A 955 -27.58 -27.48 4.22
CA ALA A 955 -27.40 -28.30 3.04
C ALA A 955 -27.14 -27.49 1.74
N ALA A 956 -27.55 -26.21 1.70
CA ALA A 956 -27.39 -25.34 0.54
C ALA A 956 -26.14 -24.43 0.59
N LEU A 957 -25.58 -24.17 1.78
CA LEU A 957 -24.41 -23.29 1.95
C LEU A 957 -23.11 -23.79 1.27
N PRO A 958 -22.77 -25.10 1.22
CA PRO A 958 -21.50 -25.57 0.63
C PRO A 958 -21.27 -25.11 -0.82
N ALA A 959 -22.34 -25.03 -1.61
CA ALA A 959 -22.30 -24.59 -3.01
C ALA A 959 -22.26 -23.06 -3.18
N ARG A 960 -22.19 -22.29 -2.08
CA ARG A 960 -22.31 -20.82 -2.06
C ARG A 960 -21.23 -20.12 -1.23
N LEU A 961 -20.85 -20.69 -0.08
CA LEU A 961 -19.90 -20.12 0.88
C LEU A 961 -18.70 -21.06 1.15
N GLY A 962 -18.58 -22.17 0.42
CA GLY A 962 -17.60 -23.21 0.72
C GLY A 962 -18.02 -24.12 1.89
N PRO A 963 -17.20 -25.12 2.25
CA PRO A 963 -17.51 -26.07 3.34
C PRO A 963 -17.55 -25.37 4.71
N GLY A 964 -18.39 -25.87 5.61
CA GLY A 964 -18.41 -25.45 7.02
C GLY A 964 -17.22 -26.00 7.83
N PRO A 965 -17.14 -25.71 9.15
CA PRO A 965 -18.23 -25.23 9.99
C PRO A 965 -18.56 -23.75 9.84
N TYR A 966 -19.85 -23.44 9.67
CA TYR A 966 -20.35 -22.07 9.57
C TYR A 966 -20.44 -21.44 10.96
N ARG A 967 -19.69 -20.36 11.19
CA ARG A 967 -19.61 -19.63 12.46
C ARG A 967 -20.24 -18.25 12.33
N LEU A 968 -20.89 -17.79 13.38
CA LEU A 968 -21.24 -16.39 13.58
C LEU A 968 -20.14 -15.73 14.44
N VAL A 969 -19.59 -14.62 13.95
CA VAL A 969 -18.62 -13.77 14.65
C VAL A 969 -19.17 -12.34 14.80
N PRO A 970 -18.88 -11.62 15.90
CA PRO A 970 -19.50 -10.31 16.16
C PRO A 970 -18.92 -9.23 15.22
N SER A 971 -19.74 -8.22 14.88
CA SER A 971 -19.29 -7.11 14.00
C SER A 971 -19.70 -5.71 14.46
N ILE A 972 -20.93 -5.55 14.95
CA ILE A 972 -21.46 -4.27 15.46
C ILE A 972 -22.25 -4.56 16.73
N SER A 973 -22.08 -3.76 17.77
CA SER A 973 -22.89 -3.81 18.99
C SER A 973 -23.54 -2.45 19.19
N ASP A 974 -24.86 -2.41 19.39
CA ASP A 974 -25.59 -1.21 19.73
C ASP A 974 -26.30 -1.38 21.09
N PRO A 975 -25.64 -1.00 22.20
CA PRO A 975 -26.23 -1.06 23.53
C PRO A 975 -27.44 -0.13 23.74
N GLU A 976 -27.68 0.84 22.84
CA GLU A 976 -28.83 1.76 22.95
C GLU A 976 -30.13 1.12 22.43
N SER A 977 -30.06 0.33 21.35
CA SER A 977 -31.18 -0.50 20.88
C SER A 977 -31.27 -1.86 21.58
N GLY A 978 -30.19 -2.30 22.23
CA GLY A 978 -30.06 -3.67 22.75
C GLY A 978 -29.89 -4.71 21.65
N THR A 979 -29.20 -4.38 20.55
CA THR A 979 -28.99 -5.30 19.42
C THR A 979 -27.52 -5.48 19.06
N GLU A 980 -27.16 -6.69 18.64
CA GLU A 980 -25.80 -7.07 18.27
C GLU A 980 -25.82 -7.79 16.91
N ALA A 981 -25.05 -7.27 15.95
CA ALA A 981 -24.98 -7.79 14.60
C ALA A 981 -23.73 -8.66 14.41
N PHE A 982 -23.96 -9.91 14.03
CA PHE A 982 -22.95 -10.91 13.74
C PHE A 982 -22.89 -11.18 12.23
N ARG A 983 -21.73 -11.66 11.78
CA ARG A 983 -21.48 -12.09 10.40
C ARG A 983 -21.18 -13.58 10.34
N LEU A 984 -21.81 -14.25 9.38
CA LEU A 984 -21.52 -15.62 9.00
C LEU A 984 -20.16 -15.69 8.28
N VAL A 985 -19.26 -16.52 8.79
CA VAL A 985 -17.94 -16.82 8.22
C VAL A 985 -17.78 -18.34 8.06
N ALA A 986 -16.97 -18.74 7.09
CA ALA A 986 -16.81 -20.13 6.69
C ALA A 986 -15.34 -20.55 6.49
N SER A 987 -14.47 -19.66 6.01
CA SER A 987 -13.11 -20.02 5.57
C SER A 987 -11.98 -19.46 6.44
N LEU A 988 -12.28 -18.55 7.37
CA LEU A 988 -11.35 -18.12 8.41
C LEU A 988 -10.88 -19.33 9.23
N ASP A 989 -9.62 -19.26 9.67
CA ASP A 989 -9.03 -20.10 10.73
C ASP A 989 -8.91 -21.61 10.46
N ALA A 990 -9.11 -22.08 9.23
CA ALA A 990 -8.75 -23.44 8.85
C ALA A 990 -7.30 -23.46 8.32
N PRO A 991 -6.31 -24.04 9.04
CA PRO A 991 -5.04 -24.38 8.41
C PRO A 991 -5.32 -25.39 7.29
N VAL A 992 -5.08 -24.98 6.04
CA VAL A 992 -5.42 -25.73 4.81
C VAL A 992 -5.08 -27.21 4.98
N PRO A 993 -6.08 -28.12 5.05
CA PRO A 993 -5.82 -29.51 5.41
C PRO A 993 -4.82 -30.14 4.42
N PRO A 994 -3.71 -30.74 4.90
CA PRO A 994 -2.63 -31.22 4.03
C PRO A 994 -3.05 -32.36 3.09
N SER A 995 -4.25 -32.90 3.29
CA SER A 995 -4.94 -33.91 2.47
C SER A 995 -5.85 -33.34 1.38
N THR A 996 -5.91 -32.01 1.18
CA THR A 996 -6.68 -31.38 0.10
C THR A 996 -5.77 -30.74 -0.95
N GLU A 997 -6.17 -30.82 -2.21
CA GLU A 997 -5.41 -30.33 -3.38
C GLU A 997 -5.48 -28.80 -3.55
N ALA A 998 -5.64 -28.07 -2.45
CA ALA A 998 -5.69 -26.61 -2.44
C ALA A 998 -4.35 -26.03 -2.97
N PRO A 999 -4.38 -25.09 -3.92
CA PRO A 999 -3.19 -24.68 -4.65
C PRO A 999 -2.27 -23.80 -3.78
N LYS A 1000 -1.10 -24.35 -3.43
CA LYS A 1000 -0.16 -23.82 -2.42
C LYS A 1000 0.65 -22.58 -2.85
N GLY A 1001 0.18 -21.83 -3.85
CA GLY A 1001 0.85 -20.63 -4.34
C GLY A 1001 0.34 -19.36 -3.67
N LEU A 1002 1.17 -18.32 -3.56
CA LEU A 1002 0.85 -17.04 -2.93
C LEU A 1002 -0.43 -16.39 -3.51
N PHE A 1003 -0.56 -16.39 -4.84
CA PHE A 1003 -1.73 -15.83 -5.53
C PHE A 1003 -2.89 -16.82 -5.62
N THR A 1004 -2.62 -18.11 -5.80
CA THR A 1004 -3.67 -19.13 -5.99
C THR A 1004 -4.41 -19.48 -4.70
N SER A 1005 -3.79 -19.26 -3.54
CA SER A 1005 -4.45 -19.39 -2.24
C SER A 1005 -5.25 -18.15 -1.82
N MET A 1006 -5.12 -17.01 -2.53
CA MET A 1006 -5.79 -15.76 -2.18
C MET A 1006 -7.32 -15.88 -2.18
N SER A 1007 -7.91 -16.65 -3.10
CA SER A 1007 -9.35 -16.90 -3.17
C SER A 1007 -9.90 -17.69 -1.98
N TYR A 1008 -9.04 -18.36 -1.21
CA TYR A 1008 -9.38 -19.08 0.02
C TYR A 1008 -9.03 -18.23 1.26
N LEU A 1009 -7.78 -17.76 1.35
CA LEU A 1009 -7.27 -16.99 2.48
C LEU A 1009 -7.91 -15.61 2.65
N ALA A 1010 -8.49 -15.05 1.59
CA ALA A 1010 -9.20 -13.77 1.61
C ALA A 1010 -10.71 -13.91 1.41
N ALA A 1011 -11.27 -15.14 1.45
CA ALA A 1011 -12.68 -15.40 1.17
C ALA A 1011 -13.60 -14.57 2.08
N ASP A 1012 -13.43 -14.63 3.41
CA ASP A 1012 -14.29 -13.91 4.35
C ASP A 1012 -14.04 -12.39 4.37
N TRP A 1013 -12.97 -11.86 3.74
CA TRP A 1013 -12.81 -10.42 3.48
C TRP A 1013 -13.68 -9.96 2.31
N ILE A 1014 -13.68 -10.75 1.23
CA ILE A 1014 -14.41 -10.46 -0.02
C ILE A 1014 -15.91 -10.77 0.13
N LEU A 1015 -16.25 -11.81 0.89
CA LEU A 1015 -17.60 -12.37 0.98
C LEU A 1015 -18.38 -11.97 2.25
N LEU A 1016 -17.83 -11.14 3.14
CA LEU A 1016 -18.48 -10.81 4.43
C LEU A 1016 -19.92 -10.26 4.32
N ASP A 1017 -20.28 -9.68 3.17
CA ASP A 1017 -21.61 -9.15 2.86
C ASP A 1017 -22.20 -9.76 1.56
N SER A 1018 -21.66 -10.90 1.09
CA SER A 1018 -21.99 -11.52 -0.19
C SER A 1018 -22.25 -13.03 -0.07
N PRO A 1019 -23.23 -13.61 -0.79
CA PRO A 1019 -24.20 -12.94 -1.66
C PRO A 1019 -25.24 -12.15 -0.86
N THR A 1020 -25.89 -11.17 -1.52
CA THR A 1020 -27.03 -10.46 -0.95
C THR A 1020 -28.37 -11.01 -1.49
N TYR A 1021 -29.42 -10.92 -0.67
CA TYR A 1021 -30.80 -11.11 -1.10
C TYR A 1021 -31.57 -9.80 -0.87
N GLY A 1022 -31.99 -9.15 -1.96
CA GLY A 1022 -32.69 -7.87 -1.90
C GLY A 1022 -31.88 -6.75 -1.23
N GLY A 1023 -30.56 -6.74 -1.41
CA GLY A 1023 -29.64 -5.75 -0.82
C GLY A 1023 -29.13 -6.05 0.59
N ILE A 1024 -29.51 -7.20 1.19
CA ILE A 1024 -29.05 -7.62 2.52
C ILE A 1024 -28.18 -8.87 2.37
N GLY A 1025 -26.94 -8.84 2.87
CA GLY A 1025 -26.03 -10.00 2.87
C GLY A 1025 -26.63 -11.19 3.62
N ILE A 1026 -26.57 -12.41 3.04
CA ILE A 1026 -27.07 -13.63 3.72
C ILE A 1026 -26.30 -13.98 5.00
N SER A 1027 -25.14 -13.36 5.18
CA SER A 1027 -24.28 -13.46 6.35
C SER A 1027 -24.75 -12.62 7.55
N LEU A 1028 -25.72 -11.70 7.40
CA LEU A 1028 -26.13 -10.79 8.47
C LEU A 1028 -27.15 -11.43 9.42
N PHE A 1029 -26.74 -11.61 10.68
CA PHE A 1029 -27.59 -12.04 11.78
C PHE A 1029 -27.65 -10.94 12.82
N VAL A 1030 -28.85 -10.46 13.16
CA VAL A 1030 -29.05 -9.48 14.25
C VAL A 1030 -29.69 -10.18 15.44
N PHE A 1031 -29.02 -10.14 16.57
CA PHE A 1031 -29.53 -10.60 17.86
C PHE A 1031 -30.18 -9.45 18.61
N LYS A 1032 -31.28 -9.74 19.32
CA LYS A 1032 -31.89 -8.84 20.29
C LYS A 1032 -31.62 -9.39 21.69
N ILE A 1033 -31.03 -8.55 22.53
CA ILE A 1033 -30.66 -8.88 23.91
C ILE A 1033 -31.79 -8.48 24.86
N GLY A 1034 -32.03 -9.33 25.86
CA GLY A 1034 -33.01 -9.14 26.91
C GLY A 1034 -32.45 -8.35 28.09
N LEU A 1035 -33.35 -7.94 29.00
CA LEU A 1035 -32.99 -7.20 30.21
C LEU A 1035 -32.15 -8.03 31.22
N ASP A 1036 -32.06 -9.34 31.02
CA ASP A 1036 -31.21 -10.28 31.76
C ASP A 1036 -29.82 -10.49 31.13
N GLY A 1037 -29.56 -9.88 29.96
CA GLY A 1037 -28.31 -10.02 29.20
C GLY A 1037 -28.27 -11.22 28.24
N ASN A 1038 -29.30 -12.06 28.19
CA ASN A 1038 -29.38 -13.21 27.27
C ASN A 1038 -30.01 -12.81 25.93
N VAL A 1039 -29.80 -13.59 24.88
CA VAL A 1039 -30.53 -13.42 23.61
C VAL A 1039 -32.00 -13.84 23.79
N GLU A 1040 -32.93 -12.93 23.48
CA GLU A 1040 -34.36 -13.25 23.35
C GLU A 1040 -34.71 -13.78 21.95
N GLU A 1041 -34.09 -13.18 20.92
CA GLU A 1041 -34.49 -13.30 19.53
C GLU A 1041 -33.28 -13.14 18.60
N VAL A 1042 -33.26 -13.91 17.51
CA VAL A 1042 -32.28 -13.81 16.42
C VAL A 1042 -33.01 -13.62 15.08
N ARG A 1043 -32.47 -12.75 14.24
CA ARG A 1043 -32.99 -12.40 12.93
C ARG A 1043 -31.90 -12.56 11.87
N PRO A 1044 -31.93 -13.64 11.07
CA PRO A 1044 -31.16 -13.73 9.83
C PRO A 1044 -31.79 -12.75 8.82
N GLU A 1045 -31.24 -11.54 8.69
CA GLU A 1045 -31.95 -10.39 8.09
C GLU A 1045 -32.34 -10.61 6.62
N ALA A 1046 -31.48 -11.28 5.85
CA ALA A 1046 -31.79 -11.64 4.46
C ALA A 1046 -33.03 -12.56 4.34
N PHE A 1047 -33.30 -13.38 5.35
CA PHE A 1047 -34.45 -14.30 5.40
C PHE A 1047 -35.70 -13.64 6.00
N ARG A 1048 -35.57 -12.41 6.54
CA ARG A 1048 -36.67 -11.56 7.03
C ARG A 1048 -37.58 -12.24 8.06
N VAL A 1049 -37.00 -13.16 8.85
CA VAL A 1049 -37.70 -13.96 9.87
C VAL A 1049 -37.16 -13.65 11.26
N SER A 1050 -38.07 -13.59 12.23
CA SER A 1050 -37.78 -13.45 13.66
C SER A 1050 -37.89 -14.84 14.31
N LEU A 1051 -36.78 -15.31 14.91
CA LEU A 1051 -36.71 -16.59 15.59
C LEU A 1051 -36.45 -16.34 17.08
N LYS A 1052 -37.40 -16.72 17.95
CA LYS A 1052 -37.26 -16.53 19.41
C LYS A 1052 -36.63 -17.73 20.07
N ARG A 1053 -35.84 -17.48 21.11
CA ARG A 1053 -35.21 -18.54 21.92
C ARG A 1053 -36.29 -19.33 22.67
N THR A 1054 -36.20 -20.67 22.65
CA THR A 1054 -37.27 -21.58 23.13
C THR A 1054 -36.82 -22.68 24.08
N ASP A 1055 -35.52 -22.77 24.36
CA ASP A 1055 -34.88 -23.80 25.18
C ASP A 1055 -34.88 -23.51 26.69
N TRP A 1056 -35.32 -22.31 27.12
CA TRP A 1056 -35.56 -21.92 28.52
C TRP A 1056 -36.69 -22.70 29.25
N GLY A 1057 -37.04 -23.90 28.77
CA GLY A 1057 -38.25 -24.65 29.14
C GLY A 1057 -38.17 -25.51 30.41
N TRP A 1058 -37.08 -25.49 31.18
CA TRP A 1058 -36.93 -26.27 32.42
C TRP A 1058 -36.25 -25.46 33.54
N GLY A 1059 -37.06 -24.74 34.34
CA GLY A 1059 -36.52 -23.88 35.41
C GLY A 1059 -37.48 -23.43 36.51
N CYS A 1060 -38.76 -23.85 36.52
CA CYS A 1060 -39.72 -23.52 37.60
C CYS A 1060 -40.74 -24.66 37.82
N ASN A 1061 -40.46 -25.50 38.82
CA ASN A 1061 -41.38 -26.35 39.59
C ASN A 1061 -40.69 -26.68 40.92
#